data_AF-A0A142JMF5-F1
#
_entry.id   AF-A0A142JMF5-F1
#
_cell.length_a   1.000
_cell.length_b   1.000
_cell.length_c   1.000
_cell.angle_alpha   90.00
_cell.angle_beta   90.00
_cell.angle_gamma   90.00
#
_symmetry.space_group_name_H-M   'P 1'
#
loop_
_entity.id
_entity.type
_entity.pdbx_description
1 polymer ?
#
loop_
_entity_poly.entity_id
_entity_poly.type
_entity_poly.pdbx_seq_one_letter_code
_entity_poly.pdbx_strand_id
1 'polypeptide(L)'
;MAGPFYVKMLGPHAVRWLNNLWDRVTEQISGTSESDLTIGTGTQNLLTQASKQFAVGMPVRITRTSDVTQWMDGQVSAYDAETGDMSVLVAATSGAGTFSNWTISLSGQSGPAGAVGDKGWSPVIAVIVDGARRVMRVIDWAGGQGVKPSSGTYVGAAGLVADIAQAVDIRGPQGDVTAALEALREQVELDAQAAADAALAAGQSAQLAGQRAQAADEAAGAAAASASSAGDKADEAAASAETAAARRDEAVQAATDAGQARADADTARDQAVAAKGDAVAAKGQAEAARDAAQNYAAALAGSSVTPLVPGAGPAVFATQAGKAWTLGQRLRAASDDGSVFVEGPVSAYAGTSLTLAVEYFVGAVEHADWNIALVGGRGAQGVPGLVSRGPWAAAAAYAVGDLATDDGATWERIVAGTTPTNPAADPVNWRVFARRGIDGSGSVVSVQGIAPDGGGDVTLPEATAAAAGLMPAADKGKLDGVAAGATANAADSHLLDRANHTGEEPISAVSGLQAALDGKIPLAEKGAVGGVATLDGGGKVPAAQLPSFVDDVLEYASQAAFPAVGESGRIYVALDTNKTYRWSGSAYVEISASPGSTDAVPEGAMNQYFTAARVRAAVLTGLSTAVNAAIAATDTMLAALGKLQRQITDNAAAAANASNLTSGSLDDARLPSVMTGKQLTSMSETSTSPAISGGTLVLDCSAGNQFTVSLNANITTLTIANPPAAGKSYAMDLEFVADGTARTIAWPGTVKWPGGTSPSLTAANGKADVFVLRTRDGGATWRAFKAGQNS
;
A
#
# COMPACT_ATOMS: atom_id res chain seq x y z
N MET A 1 24.90 -48.62 32.24
CA MET A 1 25.20 -47.82 31.04
C MET A 1 25.07 -46.35 31.41
N ALA A 2 26.13 -45.55 31.28
CA ALA A 2 26.10 -44.12 31.60
C ALA A 2 25.88 -43.31 30.31
N GLY A 3 24.73 -42.62 30.21
CA GLY A 3 24.46 -41.63 29.16
C GLY A 3 24.98 -40.24 29.57
N PRO A 4 25.34 -39.36 28.62
CA PRO A 4 26.11 -38.15 28.92
C PRO A 4 25.29 -37.06 29.64
N PHE A 5 25.64 -36.82 30.90
CA PHE A 5 25.10 -35.77 31.77
C PHE A 5 25.58 -34.34 31.43
N TYR A 6 25.62 -33.93 30.15
CA TYR A 6 25.93 -32.54 29.78
C TYR A 6 25.28 -32.10 28.48
N VAL A 7 24.02 -31.68 28.56
CA VAL A 7 23.38 -30.77 27.61
C VAL A 7 22.67 -29.69 28.42
N LYS A 8 22.74 -28.42 27.98
CA LYS A 8 22.00 -27.30 28.60
C LYS A 8 20.49 -27.49 28.43
N MET A 9 19.87 -28.28 29.32
CA MET A 9 18.41 -28.37 29.39
C MET A 9 17.84 -27.03 29.86
N LEU A 10 16.93 -26.48 29.08
CA LEU A 10 16.19 -25.26 29.44
C LEU A 10 15.40 -25.51 30.74
N GLY A 11 15.36 -24.52 31.63
CA GLY A 11 14.92 -24.65 33.03
C GLY A 11 13.71 -25.56 33.30
N PRO A 12 12.59 -25.46 32.56
CA PRO A 12 11.41 -26.32 32.78
C PRO A 12 11.69 -27.82 32.59
N HIS A 13 12.57 -28.20 31.67
CA HIS A 13 12.92 -29.60 31.42
C HIS A 13 13.86 -30.17 32.49
N ALA A 14 14.78 -29.35 33.03
CA ALA A 14 15.66 -29.76 34.11
C ALA A 14 14.88 -30.05 35.40
N VAL A 15 13.93 -29.19 35.77
CA VAL A 15 13.05 -29.39 36.94
C VAL A 15 12.21 -30.66 36.78
N ARG A 16 11.59 -30.86 35.61
CA ARG A 16 10.78 -32.07 35.35
C ARG A 16 11.62 -33.35 35.41
N TRP A 17 12.87 -33.32 34.95
CA TRP A 17 13.78 -34.47 35.06
C TRP A 17 14.20 -34.74 36.52
N LEU A 18 14.48 -33.70 37.30
CA LEU A 18 14.88 -33.83 38.70
C LEU A 18 13.74 -34.37 39.58
N ASN A 19 12.51 -33.92 39.36
CA ASN A 19 11.32 -34.45 40.03
C ASN A 19 11.11 -35.93 39.70
N ASN A 20 11.15 -36.31 38.42
CA ASN A 20 11.06 -37.72 37.99
C ASN A 20 12.17 -38.61 38.59
N LEU A 21 13.35 -38.05 38.91
CA LEU A 21 14.42 -38.76 39.59
C LEU A 21 14.11 -38.94 41.08
N TRP A 22 13.63 -37.88 41.74
CA TRP A 22 13.28 -37.89 43.16
C TRP A 22 12.10 -38.83 43.45
N ASP A 23 11.06 -38.79 42.61
CA ASP A 23 9.91 -39.70 42.70
C ASP A 23 10.34 -41.16 42.60
N ARG A 24 11.25 -41.48 41.66
CA ARG A 24 11.81 -42.82 41.47
C ARG A 24 12.66 -43.31 42.65
N VAL A 25 13.36 -42.40 43.35
CA VAL A 25 14.12 -42.76 44.56
C VAL A 25 13.16 -43.00 45.73
N THR A 26 12.19 -42.12 45.94
CA THR A 26 11.18 -42.24 47.00
C THR A 26 10.33 -43.51 46.85
N GLU A 27 10.00 -43.89 45.61
CA GLU A 27 9.33 -45.16 45.28
C GLU A 27 10.19 -46.40 45.62
N GLN A 28 11.52 -46.30 45.66
CA GLN A 28 12.41 -47.44 45.97
C GLN A 28 12.69 -47.63 47.47
N ILE A 29 12.55 -46.59 48.30
CA ILE A 29 12.84 -46.62 49.76
C ILE A 29 11.58 -46.71 50.64
N SER A 30 10.42 -46.94 50.03
CA SER A 30 9.13 -47.14 50.71
C SER A 30 8.39 -48.34 50.11
N GLY A 31 7.69 -49.11 50.95
CA GLY A 31 7.00 -50.34 50.55
C GLY A 31 5.59 -50.43 51.13
N THR A 32 4.77 -51.31 50.58
CA THR A 32 3.48 -51.68 51.17
C THR A 32 3.36 -53.19 51.26
N SER A 33 2.54 -53.68 52.19
CA SER A 33 2.27 -55.11 52.35
C SER A 33 0.80 -55.37 52.66
N GLU A 34 0.28 -56.43 52.05
CA GLU A 34 -1.06 -56.97 52.29
C GLU A 34 -1.05 -58.20 53.23
N SER A 35 0.12 -58.56 53.78
CA SER A 35 0.23 -59.68 54.72
C SER A 35 -0.52 -59.42 56.03
N ASP A 36 -1.29 -60.40 56.49
CA ASP A 36 -1.94 -60.38 57.80
C ASP A 36 -0.89 -60.46 58.92
N LEU A 37 -0.57 -59.30 59.52
CA LEU A 37 0.37 -59.18 60.64
C LEU A 37 -0.39 -58.84 61.92
N THR A 38 0.02 -59.45 63.03
CA THR A 38 -0.50 -59.11 64.36
C THR A 38 0.50 -58.22 65.07
N ILE A 39 0.06 -57.06 65.56
CA ILE A 39 0.93 -56.11 66.27
C ILE A 39 1.53 -56.76 67.51
N GLY A 40 2.85 -56.97 67.48
CA GLY A 40 3.61 -57.61 68.55
C GLY A 40 5.11 -57.53 68.30
N THR A 41 5.89 -57.58 69.37
CA THR A 41 7.36 -57.63 69.34
C THR A 41 7.88 -58.99 68.88
N GLY A 42 9.09 -59.03 68.34
CA GLY A 42 9.70 -60.24 67.75
C GLY A 42 9.69 -60.20 66.22
N THR A 43 10.03 -61.32 65.58
CA THR A 43 10.13 -61.40 64.13
C THR A 43 8.75 -61.44 63.47
N GLN A 44 8.46 -60.45 62.63
CA GLN A 44 7.29 -60.39 61.75
C GLN A 44 7.75 -60.68 60.31
N ASN A 45 7.04 -61.57 59.61
CA ASN A 45 7.32 -61.94 58.21
C ASN A 45 6.20 -61.41 57.32
N LEU A 46 6.56 -60.69 56.25
CA LEU A 46 5.63 -59.99 55.37
C LEU A 46 6.14 -59.99 53.92
N LEU A 47 5.21 -59.97 52.98
CA LEU A 47 5.51 -59.80 51.55
C LEU A 47 5.34 -58.32 51.18
N THR A 48 6.41 -57.69 50.68
CA THR A 48 6.37 -56.34 50.09
C THR A 48 6.69 -56.44 48.59
N GLN A 49 6.74 -55.33 47.86
CA GLN A 49 7.15 -55.37 46.46
C GLN A 49 8.62 -55.81 46.29
N ALA A 50 8.90 -56.52 45.19
CA ALA A 50 10.25 -56.76 44.70
C ALA A 50 10.97 -55.45 44.29
N SER A 51 12.29 -55.50 44.15
CA SER A 51 13.15 -54.39 43.68
C SER A 51 13.11 -53.11 44.54
N LYS A 52 12.77 -53.20 45.83
CA LYS A 52 12.94 -52.11 46.81
C LYS A 52 14.37 -52.10 47.37
N GLN A 53 14.79 -50.99 47.97
CA GLN A 53 16.12 -50.82 48.56
C GLN A 53 16.15 -51.07 50.08
N PHE A 54 15.39 -52.04 50.58
CA PHE A 54 15.51 -52.48 51.97
C PHE A 54 16.76 -53.36 52.16
N ALA A 55 17.45 -53.21 53.29
CA ALA A 55 18.63 -54.00 53.63
C ALA A 55 18.61 -54.42 55.11
N VAL A 56 19.22 -55.58 55.41
CA VAL A 56 19.31 -56.12 56.77
C VAL A 56 20.00 -55.11 57.70
N GLY A 57 19.43 -54.92 58.89
CA GLY A 57 19.88 -53.95 59.89
C GLY A 57 19.25 -52.55 59.77
N MET A 58 18.59 -52.22 58.65
CA MET A 58 17.87 -50.95 58.53
C MET A 58 16.73 -50.87 59.55
N PRO A 59 16.61 -49.78 60.33
CA PRO A 59 15.45 -49.55 61.19
C PRO A 59 14.25 -49.18 60.32
N VAL A 60 13.14 -49.88 60.49
CA VAL A 60 11.88 -49.67 59.76
C VAL A 60 10.69 -49.59 60.70
N ARG A 61 9.72 -48.76 60.32
CA ARG A 61 8.37 -48.76 60.86
C ARG A 61 7.42 -49.41 59.88
N ILE A 62 6.67 -50.39 60.35
CA ILE A 62 5.52 -50.97 59.66
C ILE A 62 4.28 -50.32 60.29
N THR A 63 3.62 -49.42 59.55
CA THR A 63 2.45 -48.65 60.01
C THR A 63 1.21 -49.09 59.25
N ARG A 64 0.07 -49.22 59.93
CA ARG A 64 -1.19 -49.56 59.26
C ARG A 64 -1.60 -48.41 58.33
N THR A 65 -1.77 -48.68 57.04
CA THR A 65 -1.99 -47.64 56.01
C THR A 65 -3.22 -46.77 56.27
N SER A 66 -4.23 -47.31 56.95
CA SER A 66 -5.47 -46.60 57.30
C SER A 66 -5.48 -45.94 58.70
N ASP A 67 -4.49 -46.22 59.56
CA ASP A 67 -4.42 -45.68 60.92
C ASP A 67 -2.98 -45.62 61.42
N VAL A 68 -2.40 -44.41 61.40
CA VAL A 68 -1.00 -44.18 61.76
C VAL A 68 -0.70 -44.36 63.26
N THR A 69 -1.71 -44.59 64.11
CA THR A 69 -1.52 -44.93 65.53
C THR A 69 -1.19 -46.41 65.74
N GLN A 70 -1.48 -47.27 64.75
CA GLN A 70 -1.22 -48.71 64.79
C GLN A 70 0.09 -49.01 64.05
N TRP A 71 1.17 -49.30 64.78
CA TRP A 71 2.49 -49.50 64.17
C TRP A 71 3.42 -50.45 64.94
N MET A 72 4.45 -50.92 64.22
CA MET A 72 5.54 -51.75 64.72
C MET A 72 6.87 -51.15 64.26
N ASP A 73 7.76 -50.78 65.19
CA ASP A 73 9.15 -50.38 64.89
C ASP A 73 10.08 -51.57 65.11
N GLY A 74 10.94 -51.83 64.13
CA GLY A 74 11.92 -52.92 64.19
C GLY A 74 13.12 -52.67 63.30
N GLN A 75 13.97 -53.69 63.17
CA GLN A 75 15.04 -53.71 62.17
C GLN A 75 14.79 -54.82 61.16
N VAL A 76 15.04 -54.56 59.87
CA VAL A 76 14.97 -55.58 58.82
C VAL A 76 15.94 -56.71 59.17
N SER A 77 15.44 -57.94 59.30
CA SER A 77 16.24 -59.14 59.57
C SER A 77 16.48 -59.99 58.31
N ALA A 78 15.61 -59.87 57.30
CA ALA A 78 15.80 -60.42 55.95
C ALA A 78 15.02 -59.61 54.91
N TYR A 79 15.50 -59.55 53.67
CA TYR A 79 14.75 -59.09 52.50
C TYR A 79 15.27 -59.76 51.23
N ASP A 80 14.36 -60.31 50.42
CA ASP A 80 14.64 -60.82 49.07
C ASP A 80 14.17 -59.80 48.03
N ALA A 81 15.10 -59.32 47.19
CA ALA A 81 14.81 -58.29 46.20
C ALA A 81 14.17 -58.82 44.91
N GLU A 82 14.17 -60.13 44.67
CA GLU A 82 13.51 -60.78 43.53
C GLU A 82 12.07 -61.17 43.86
N THR A 83 11.82 -61.72 45.06
CA THR A 83 10.46 -62.13 45.48
C THR A 83 9.69 -61.06 46.24
N GLY A 84 10.39 -60.17 46.96
CA GLY A 84 9.78 -59.19 47.87
C GLY A 84 9.52 -59.70 49.29
N ASP A 85 9.92 -60.94 49.62
CA ASP A 85 9.79 -61.49 50.98
C ASP A 85 10.66 -60.72 51.98
N MET A 86 10.09 -60.37 53.13
CA MET A 86 10.74 -59.54 54.15
C MET A 86 10.51 -60.08 55.57
N SER A 87 11.51 -59.97 56.42
CA SER A 87 11.40 -60.19 57.86
C SER A 87 11.87 -58.95 58.61
N VAL A 88 11.16 -58.58 59.68
CA VAL A 88 11.49 -57.45 60.56
C VAL A 88 11.45 -57.89 62.02
N LEU A 89 12.54 -57.64 62.76
CA LEU A 89 12.63 -57.86 64.20
C LEU A 89 12.06 -56.63 64.93
N VAL A 90 10.81 -56.71 65.37
CA VAL A 90 10.08 -55.62 66.03
C VAL A 90 10.48 -55.48 67.50
N ALA A 91 10.93 -54.28 67.87
CA ALA A 91 11.41 -53.93 69.20
C ALA A 91 10.42 -53.03 69.99
N ALA A 92 9.57 -52.27 69.29
CA ALA A 92 8.53 -51.44 69.91
C ALA A 92 7.25 -51.46 69.07
N THR A 93 6.09 -51.31 69.73
CA THR A 93 4.79 -51.31 69.07
C THR A 93 3.88 -50.23 69.64
N SER A 94 2.86 -49.86 68.87
CA SER A 94 1.71 -49.09 69.34
C SER A 94 0.43 -49.66 68.75
N GLY A 95 -0.60 -49.78 69.58
CA GLY A 95 -1.85 -50.43 69.20
C GLY A 95 -1.85 -51.95 69.38
N ALA A 96 -2.91 -52.59 68.88
CA ALA A 96 -3.13 -54.03 68.98
C ALA A 96 -4.12 -54.51 67.90
N GLY A 97 -3.97 -55.76 67.45
CA GLY A 97 -4.84 -56.39 66.46
C GLY A 97 -4.08 -56.98 65.28
N THR A 98 -4.81 -57.66 64.39
CA THR A 98 -4.30 -58.26 63.16
C THR A 98 -4.84 -57.50 61.96
N PHE A 99 -3.97 -57.09 61.04
CA PHE A 99 -4.34 -56.30 59.87
C PHE A 99 -3.55 -56.71 58.63
N SER A 100 -4.13 -56.51 57.45
CA SER A 100 -3.58 -56.82 56.11
C SER A 100 -3.39 -55.55 55.26
N ASN A 101 -3.10 -54.40 55.89
CA ASN A 101 -2.87 -53.15 55.17
C ASN A 101 -1.74 -52.32 55.79
N TRP A 102 -0.52 -52.52 55.30
CA TRP A 102 0.69 -51.93 55.88
C TRP A 102 1.47 -51.07 54.90
N THR A 103 2.10 -50.03 55.45
CA THR A 103 3.10 -49.18 54.80
C THR A 103 4.42 -49.30 55.57
N ILE A 104 5.53 -49.44 54.86
CA ILE A 104 6.86 -49.71 55.39
C ILE A 104 7.78 -48.51 55.05
N SER A 105 8.36 -47.89 56.08
CA SER A 105 9.26 -46.74 55.97
C SER A 105 10.41 -46.85 56.99
N LEU A 106 11.45 -46.02 56.90
CA LEU A 106 12.61 -46.03 57.81
C LEU A 106 12.33 -45.30 59.15
N SER A 107 12.92 -45.72 60.29
CA SER A 107 12.70 -45.11 61.64
C SER A 107 13.94 -45.08 62.57
N GLY A 108 13.79 -44.79 63.89
CA GLY A 108 14.91 -44.65 64.87
C GLY A 108 14.52 -44.85 66.35
N GLN A 109 15.47 -45.16 67.25
CA GLN A 109 15.25 -45.77 68.60
C GLN A 109 15.58 -44.91 69.86
N SER A 110 15.07 -45.30 71.05
CA SER A 110 15.42 -44.79 72.41
C SER A 110 15.03 -45.77 73.57
N GLY A 111 15.49 -45.59 74.84
CA GLY A 111 15.25 -46.52 75.99
C GLY A 111 15.41 -45.97 77.46
N PRO A 112 15.14 -46.76 78.55
CA PRO A 112 14.81 -46.26 79.93
C PRO A 112 15.64 -46.78 81.16
N ALA A 113 15.36 -46.29 82.40
CA ALA A 113 16.06 -46.59 83.69
C ALA A 113 15.17 -46.61 85.00
N GLY A 114 15.70 -47.00 86.21
CA GLY A 114 14.95 -47.33 87.47
C GLY A 114 15.44 -46.75 88.86
N ALA A 115 14.94 -47.25 90.02
CA ALA A 115 14.79 -46.51 91.33
C ALA A 115 15.40 -47.11 92.66
N VAL A 116 15.22 -46.42 93.84
CA VAL A 116 15.95 -46.55 95.15
C VAL A 116 15.04 -46.53 96.44
N GLY A 117 15.56 -46.83 97.66
CA GLY A 117 14.83 -47.17 98.93
C GLY A 117 14.73 -46.16 100.12
N ASP A 118 14.82 -46.67 101.38
CA ASP A 118 14.19 -46.26 102.68
C ASP A 118 14.16 -44.77 103.20
N LYS A 119 13.26 -44.51 104.17
CA LYS A 119 12.70 -43.18 104.54
C LYS A 119 13.21 -42.56 105.87
N GLY A 120 13.51 -41.25 105.85
CA GLY A 120 13.86 -40.44 107.04
C GLY A 120 12.72 -39.55 107.59
N TRP A 121 13.00 -38.80 108.67
CA TRP A 121 12.09 -37.77 109.22
C TRP A 121 11.95 -36.59 108.27
N SER A 122 10.71 -36.25 107.90
CA SER A 122 10.40 -35.10 107.06
C SER A 122 9.98 -33.90 107.92
N PRO A 123 10.59 -32.72 107.75
CA PRO A 123 10.13 -31.51 108.43
C PRO A 123 8.76 -31.07 107.88
N VAL A 124 7.86 -30.69 108.78
CA VAL A 124 6.63 -29.97 108.44
C VAL A 124 6.97 -28.48 108.51
N ILE A 125 6.90 -27.80 107.37
CA ILE A 125 7.41 -26.43 107.21
C ILE A 125 6.24 -25.49 106.93
N ALA A 126 6.21 -24.34 107.59
CA ALA A 126 5.37 -23.20 107.23
C ALA A 126 6.23 -22.09 106.61
N VAL A 127 5.70 -21.41 105.60
CA VAL A 127 6.29 -20.18 105.09
C VAL A 127 5.85 -19.02 105.97
N ILE A 128 6.80 -18.33 106.57
CA ILE A 128 6.58 -17.16 107.43
C ILE A 128 6.88 -15.89 106.64
N VAL A 129 6.07 -14.87 106.87
CA VAL A 129 6.26 -13.52 106.33
C VAL A 129 7.25 -12.79 107.23
N ASP A 130 8.41 -12.46 106.66
CA ASP A 130 9.43 -11.62 107.31
C ASP A 130 9.67 -10.39 106.44
N GLY A 131 8.73 -9.44 106.51
CA GLY A 131 8.67 -8.26 105.64
C GLY A 131 8.70 -8.62 104.15
N ALA A 132 9.73 -8.12 103.46
CA ALA A 132 10.00 -8.39 102.04
C ALA A 132 10.64 -9.77 101.79
N ARG A 133 10.98 -10.55 102.82
CA ARG A 133 11.43 -11.94 102.69
C ARG A 133 10.28 -12.93 102.84
N ARG A 134 10.46 -14.15 102.35
CA ARG A 134 9.67 -15.32 102.76
C ARG A 134 10.64 -16.34 103.32
N VAL A 135 10.40 -16.82 104.53
CA VAL A 135 11.34 -17.70 105.22
C VAL A 135 10.65 -18.98 105.67
N MET A 136 11.37 -20.09 105.66
CA MET A 136 10.82 -21.39 106.05
C MET A 136 11.02 -21.63 107.55
N ARG A 137 9.93 -21.87 108.29
CA ARG A 137 9.96 -22.28 109.70
C ARG A 137 9.52 -23.73 109.83
N VAL A 138 10.32 -24.55 110.50
CA VAL A 138 9.94 -25.92 110.86
C VAL A 138 8.93 -25.85 112.00
N ILE A 139 7.66 -26.05 111.68
CA ILE A 139 6.56 -26.01 112.64
C ILE A 139 6.33 -27.36 113.32
N ASP A 140 6.65 -28.47 112.65
CA ASP A 140 6.63 -29.81 113.23
C ASP A 140 7.51 -30.81 112.44
N TRP A 141 7.50 -32.10 112.78
CA TRP A 141 8.15 -33.19 112.04
C TRP A 141 7.25 -34.42 111.89
N ALA A 142 7.31 -35.07 110.74
CA ALA A 142 6.43 -36.18 110.35
C ALA A 142 7.19 -37.36 109.70
N GLY A 143 6.56 -38.55 109.71
CA GLY A 143 6.88 -39.67 108.81
C GLY A 143 8.15 -40.49 109.07
N GLY A 144 9.05 -40.08 109.97
CA GLY A 144 10.25 -40.85 110.30
C GLY A 144 10.07 -41.85 111.44
N GLN A 145 11.12 -42.61 111.73
CA GLN A 145 11.25 -43.45 112.93
C GLN A 145 12.48 -42.99 113.74
N GLY A 146 12.37 -43.00 115.08
CA GLY A 146 13.43 -42.53 115.99
C GLY A 146 12.97 -41.39 116.92
N VAL A 147 13.91 -40.63 117.47
CA VAL A 147 13.62 -39.46 118.32
C VAL A 147 13.21 -38.28 117.43
N LYS A 148 12.06 -37.65 117.72
CA LYS A 148 11.55 -36.50 116.97
C LYS A 148 12.42 -35.25 117.21
N PRO A 149 12.92 -34.56 116.16
CA PRO A 149 13.70 -33.33 116.35
C PRO A 149 12.86 -32.17 116.89
N SER A 150 13.53 -31.15 117.44
CA SER A 150 12.88 -29.95 117.97
C SER A 150 12.20 -29.11 116.87
N SER A 151 11.08 -28.48 117.22
CA SER A 151 10.30 -27.60 116.34
C SER A 151 10.42 -26.12 116.75
N GLY A 152 9.99 -25.22 115.86
CA GLY A 152 9.97 -23.78 116.07
C GLY A 152 11.17 -23.01 115.51
N THR A 153 12.17 -23.71 114.97
CA THR A 153 13.36 -23.15 114.28
C THR A 153 13.07 -22.77 112.83
N TYR A 154 13.94 -21.96 112.23
CA TYR A 154 13.91 -21.52 110.84
C TYR A 154 15.01 -22.19 110.02
N VAL A 155 14.83 -22.28 108.70
CA VAL A 155 15.85 -22.78 107.78
C VAL A 155 16.85 -21.66 107.47
N GLY A 156 18.06 -21.74 108.03
CA GLY A 156 19.20 -20.88 107.74
C GLY A 156 20.15 -21.52 106.73
N ALA A 157 21.11 -20.74 106.21
CA ALA A 157 21.96 -21.15 105.08
C ALA A 157 22.87 -22.36 105.36
N ALA A 158 23.13 -22.67 106.64
CA ALA A 158 23.97 -23.79 107.07
C ALA A 158 23.22 -24.80 107.97
N GLY A 159 21.90 -24.68 108.13
CA GLY A 159 21.11 -25.55 109.01
C GLY A 159 19.95 -24.84 109.71
N LEU A 160 19.36 -25.49 110.70
CA LEU A 160 18.23 -24.93 111.46
C LEU A 160 18.70 -23.92 112.50
N VAL A 161 18.16 -22.70 112.44
CA VAL A 161 18.51 -21.55 113.30
C VAL A 161 17.32 -21.14 114.17
N ALA A 162 17.59 -20.61 115.37
CA ALA A 162 16.53 -20.17 116.27
C ALA A 162 15.98 -18.77 115.92
N ASP A 163 16.82 -17.92 115.32
CA ASP A 163 16.49 -16.54 114.96
C ASP A 163 16.00 -16.45 113.50
N ILE A 164 14.90 -15.72 113.30
CA ILE A 164 14.31 -15.46 111.98
C ILE A 164 15.20 -14.56 111.12
N ALA A 165 16.02 -13.70 111.74
CA ALA A 165 16.97 -12.85 111.02
C ALA A 165 17.96 -13.68 110.17
N GLN A 166 18.39 -14.83 110.71
CA GLN A 166 19.34 -15.77 110.10
C GLN A 166 18.71 -16.74 109.08
N ALA A 167 17.40 -16.69 108.89
CA ALA A 167 16.69 -17.56 107.94
C ALA A 167 16.94 -17.16 106.48
N VAL A 168 16.94 -18.16 105.59
CA VAL A 168 17.10 -17.97 104.14
C VAL A 168 15.80 -17.45 103.53
N ASP A 169 15.91 -16.42 102.69
CA ASP A 169 14.80 -15.99 101.85
C ASP A 169 14.59 -17.00 100.71
N ILE A 170 13.35 -17.47 100.55
CA ILE A 170 12.97 -18.42 99.51
C ILE A 170 12.41 -17.71 98.25
N ARG A 171 12.41 -16.38 98.22
CA ARG A 171 12.14 -15.61 96.99
C ARG A 171 13.43 -15.34 96.22
N GLY A 172 13.38 -15.61 94.91
CA GLY A 172 14.38 -15.12 93.97
C GLY A 172 14.24 -13.59 93.74
N PRO A 173 15.21 -12.96 93.06
CA PRO A 173 15.12 -11.55 92.69
C PRO A 173 13.87 -11.29 91.84
N GLN A 174 13.14 -10.23 92.17
CA GLN A 174 11.94 -9.82 91.43
C GLN A 174 12.36 -9.30 90.06
N GLY A 175 11.79 -9.86 88.99
CA GLY A 175 12.15 -9.51 87.61
C GLY A 175 11.87 -8.05 87.27
N ASP A 176 12.78 -7.42 86.53
CA ASP A 176 12.65 -6.03 86.11
C ASP A 176 11.60 -5.90 84.98
N VAL A 177 10.45 -5.35 85.36
CA VAL A 177 9.30 -5.13 84.47
C VAL A 177 9.60 -4.04 83.43
N THR A 178 10.59 -3.17 83.69
CA THR A 178 10.97 -2.04 82.82
C THR A 178 11.61 -2.55 81.54
N ALA A 179 12.60 -3.44 81.64
CA ALA A 179 13.28 -4.05 80.50
C ALA A 179 12.33 -4.87 79.61
N ALA A 180 11.37 -5.58 80.23
CA ALA A 180 10.35 -6.35 79.50
C ALA A 180 9.36 -5.45 78.74
N LEU A 181 9.03 -4.28 79.28
CA LEU A 181 8.15 -3.31 78.61
C LEU A 181 8.85 -2.58 77.47
N GLU A 182 10.13 -2.28 77.62
CA GLU A 182 10.94 -1.63 76.57
C GLU A 182 11.10 -2.55 75.35
N ALA A 183 11.48 -3.82 75.57
CA ALA A 183 11.60 -4.82 74.52
C ALA A 183 10.27 -5.08 73.78
N LEU A 184 9.13 -4.98 74.48
CA LEU A 184 7.81 -5.12 73.86
C LEU A 184 7.47 -3.92 72.95
N ARG A 185 7.87 -2.69 73.33
CA ARG A 185 7.69 -1.50 72.50
C ARG A 185 8.49 -1.62 71.20
N GLU A 186 9.77 -1.98 71.32
CA GLU A 186 10.69 -2.13 70.18
C GLU A 186 10.17 -3.19 69.17
N GLN A 187 9.63 -4.31 69.65
CA GLN A 187 9.01 -5.32 68.78
C GLN A 187 7.74 -4.81 68.09
N VAL A 188 6.88 -4.04 68.77
CA VAL A 188 5.67 -3.48 68.15
C VAL A 188 6.00 -2.44 67.07
N GLU A 189 7.04 -1.63 67.28
CA GLU A 189 7.55 -0.69 66.26
C GLU A 189 8.06 -1.43 65.01
N LEU A 190 8.82 -2.53 65.20
CA LEU A 190 9.31 -3.40 64.13
C LEU A 190 8.18 -4.07 63.34
N ASP A 191 7.20 -4.63 64.05
CA ASP A 191 6.04 -5.29 63.43
C ASP A 191 5.17 -4.30 62.63
N ALA A 192 5.01 -3.07 63.14
CA ALA A 192 4.32 -1.99 62.43
C ALA A 192 5.06 -1.54 61.16
N GLN A 193 6.39 -1.45 61.21
CA GLN A 193 7.23 -1.13 60.05
C GLN A 193 7.13 -2.23 58.98
N ALA A 194 7.21 -3.50 59.37
CA ALA A 194 7.06 -4.64 58.46
C ALA A 194 5.67 -4.68 57.79
N ALA A 195 4.61 -4.31 58.51
CA ALA A 195 3.25 -4.20 57.95
C ALA A 195 3.13 -3.06 56.93
N ALA A 196 3.79 -1.92 57.17
CA ALA A 196 3.82 -0.80 56.22
C ALA A 196 4.56 -1.15 54.93
N ASP A 197 5.72 -1.83 55.03
CA ASP A 197 6.50 -2.28 53.88
C ASP A 197 5.73 -3.33 53.05
N ALA A 198 5.00 -4.25 53.70
CA ALA A 198 4.13 -5.20 53.03
C ALA A 198 2.96 -4.52 52.28
N ALA A 199 2.36 -3.48 52.87
CA ALA A 199 1.32 -2.69 52.22
C ALA A 199 1.85 -1.92 51.00
N LEU A 200 3.07 -1.36 51.08
CA LEU A 200 3.75 -0.70 49.96
C LEU A 200 4.03 -1.69 48.82
N ALA A 201 4.54 -2.88 49.12
CA ALA A 201 4.79 -3.92 48.13
C ALA A 201 3.51 -4.43 47.45
N ALA A 202 2.39 -4.52 48.20
CA ALA A 202 1.08 -4.84 47.64
C ALA A 202 0.57 -3.72 46.70
N GLY A 203 0.73 -2.45 47.08
CA GLY A 203 0.40 -1.29 46.23
C GLY A 203 1.20 -1.27 44.93
N GLN A 204 2.52 -1.47 45.00
CA GLN A 204 3.39 -1.59 43.82
C GLN A 204 2.98 -2.75 42.90
N SER A 205 2.62 -3.90 43.48
CA SER A 205 2.16 -5.07 42.73
C SER A 205 0.84 -4.80 42.00
N ALA A 206 -0.11 -4.09 42.64
CA ALA A 206 -1.36 -3.67 42.02
C ALA A 206 -1.14 -2.64 40.89
N GLN A 207 -0.20 -1.70 41.07
CA GLN A 207 0.16 -0.73 40.05
C GLN A 207 0.80 -1.40 38.82
N LEU A 208 1.66 -2.40 39.03
CA LEU A 208 2.24 -3.21 37.95
C LEU A 208 1.18 -4.03 37.19
N ALA A 209 0.16 -4.52 37.90
CA ALA A 209 -0.97 -5.23 37.28
C ALA A 209 -1.82 -4.27 36.41
N GLY A 210 -2.06 -3.04 36.87
CA GLY A 210 -2.73 -2.00 36.09
C GLY A 210 -1.97 -1.63 34.81
N GLN A 211 -0.64 -1.45 34.89
CA GLN A 211 0.21 -1.21 33.72
C GLN A 211 0.18 -2.37 32.72
N ARG A 212 0.15 -3.62 33.19
CA ARG A 212 0.02 -4.80 32.33
C ARG A 212 -1.34 -4.88 31.64
N ALA A 213 -2.41 -4.44 32.30
CA ALA A 213 -3.74 -4.36 31.69
C ALA A 213 -3.79 -3.29 30.58
N GLN A 214 -3.24 -2.09 30.84
CA GLN A 214 -3.13 -1.03 29.84
C GLN A 214 -2.33 -1.48 28.60
N ALA A 215 -1.17 -2.12 28.80
CA ALA A 215 -0.36 -2.65 27.71
C ALA A 215 -1.08 -3.76 26.90
N ALA A 216 -1.99 -4.51 27.53
CA ALA A 216 -2.81 -5.52 26.85
C ALA A 216 -3.92 -4.89 26.00
N ASP A 217 -4.58 -3.84 26.49
CA ASP A 217 -5.58 -3.07 25.73
C ASP A 217 -4.94 -2.32 24.55
N GLU A 218 -3.75 -1.73 24.74
CA GLU A 218 -2.97 -1.11 23.67
C GLU A 218 -2.57 -2.12 22.58
N ALA A 219 -2.12 -3.32 22.98
CA ALA A 219 -1.83 -4.41 22.05
C ALA A 219 -3.08 -4.92 21.30
N ALA A 220 -4.24 -4.97 21.96
CA ALA A 220 -5.51 -5.31 21.33
C ALA A 220 -5.95 -4.25 20.31
N GLY A 221 -5.78 -2.96 20.64
CA GLY A 221 -6.03 -1.84 19.73
C GLY A 221 -5.11 -1.87 18.50
N ALA A 222 -3.82 -2.14 18.69
CA ALA A 222 -2.86 -2.29 17.59
C ALA A 222 -3.19 -3.48 16.68
N ALA A 223 -3.64 -4.61 17.25
CA ALA A 223 -4.11 -5.77 16.49
C ALA A 223 -5.38 -5.45 15.67
N ALA A 224 -6.34 -4.72 16.25
CA ALA A 224 -7.54 -4.28 15.54
C ALA A 224 -7.21 -3.33 14.37
N ALA A 225 -6.36 -2.33 14.58
CA ALA A 225 -5.91 -1.42 13.52
C ALA A 225 -5.15 -2.14 12.39
N SER A 226 -4.36 -3.16 12.74
CA SER A 226 -3.68 -4.03 11.77
C SER A 226 -4.67 -4.85 10.95
N ALA A 227 -5.75 -5.34 11.57
CA ALA A 227 -6.81 -6.06 10.88
C ALA A 227 -7.62 -5.16 9.93
N SER A 228 -7.95 -3.92 10.33
CA SER A 228 -8.57 -2.94 9.43
C SER A 228 -7.68 -2.63 8.23
N SER A 229 -6.39 -2.37 8.47
CA SER A 229 -5.42 -2.09 7.39
C SER A 229 -5.27 -3.27 6.42
N ALA A 230 -5.41 -4.51 6.90
CA ALA A 230 -5.42 -5.70 6.06
C ALA A 230 -6.72 -5.84 5.24
N GLY A 231 -7.86 -5.37 5.78
CA GLY A 231 -9.12 -5.23 5.05
C GLY A 231 -9.01 -4.23 3.90
N ASP A 232 -8.56 -3.01 4.18
CA ASP A 232 -8.36 -1.97 3.16
C ASP A 232 -7.44 -2.46 2.02
N LYS A 233 -6.39 -3.23 2.35
CA LYS A 233 -5.49 -3.83 1.36
C LYS A 233 -6.10 -5.00 0.58
N ALA A 234 -7.07 -5.72 1.14
CA ALA A 234 -7.84 -6.72 0.40
C ALA A 234 -8.79 -6.03 -0.61
N ASP A 235 -9.41 -4.92 -0.23
CA ASP A 235 -10.30 -4.14 -1.11
C ASP A 235 -9.51 -3.45 -2.25
N GLU A 236 -8.33 -2.88 -1.97
CA GLU A 236 -7.40 -2.39 -3.00
C GLU A 236 -7.00 -3.50 -4.00
N ALA A 237 -6.76 -4.72 -3.50
CA ALA A 237 -6.42 -5.87 -4.33
C ALA A 237 -7.61 -6.34 -5.19
N ALA A 238 -8.84 -6.29 -4.65
CA ALA A 238 -10.06 -6.59 -5.39
C ALA A 238 -10.29 -5.59 -6.54
N ALA A 239 -10.22 -4.28 -6.26
CA ALA A 239 -10.34 -3.23 -7.28
C ALA A 239 -9.25 -3.33 -8.37
N SER A 240 -8.04 -3.73 -7.98
CA SER A 240 -6.94 -4.02 -8.92
C SER A 240 -7.25 -5.23 -9.82
N ALA A 241 -7.89 -6.26 -9.28
CA ALA A 241 -8.31 -7.45 -10.04
C ALA A 241 -9.44 -7.14 -11.02
N GLU A 242 -10.41 -6.31 -10.64
CA GLU A 242 -11.47 -5.81 -11.54
C GLU A 242 -10.89 -4.98 -12.70
N THR A 243 -9.95 -4.08 -12.39
CA THR A 243 -9.22 -3.30 -13.42
C THR A 243 -8.47 -4.22 -14.40
N ALA A 244 -7.85 -5.30 -13.90
CA ALA A 244 -7.17 -6.30 -14.71
C ALA A 244 -8.14 -7.19 -15.51
N ALA A 245 -9.39 -7.34 -15.08
CA ALA A 245 -10.44 -8.00 -15.86
C ALA A 245 -10.90 -7.09 -17.01
N ALA A 246 -11.24 -5.83 -16.74
CA ALA A 246 -11.63 -4.85 -17.77
C ALA A 246 -10.58 -4.72 -18.88
N ARG A 247 -9.29 -4.67 -18.52
CA ARG A 247 -8.18 -4.63 -19.49
C ARG A 247 -8.04 -5.88 -20.35
N ARG A 248 -8.51 -7.03 -19.85
CA ARG A 248 -8.57 -8.29 -20.61
C ARG A 248 -9.69 -8.23 -21.64
N ASP A 249 -10.85 -7.72 -21.25
CA ASP A 249 -12.02 -7.60 -22.12
C ASP A 249 -11.77 -6.54 -23.23
N GLU A 250 -11.12 -5.42 -22.91
CA GLU A 250 -10.60 -4.46 -23.89
C GLU A 250 -9.66 -5.12 -24.92
N ALA A 251 -8.74 -5.98 -24.46
CA ALA A 251 -7.82 -6.71 -25.35
C ALA A 251 -8.53 -7.77 -26.21
N VAL A 252 -9.59 -8.41 -25.71
CA VAL A 252 -10.43 -9.35 -26.47
C VAL A 252 -11.24 -8.60 -27.54
N GLN A 253 -11.79 -7.43 -27.23
CA GLN A 253 -12.47 -6.59 -28.21
C GLN A 253 -11.50 -6.14 -29.32
N ALA A 254 -10.32 -5.64 -28.95
CA ALA A 254 -9.30 -5.24 -29.93
C ALA A 254 -8.86 -6.40 -30.86
N ALA A 255 -8.79 -7.63 -30.34
CA ALA A 255 -8.52 -8.82 -31.16
C ALA A 255 -9.69 -9.16 -32.12
N THR A 256 -10.92 -8.93 -31.69
CA THR A 256 -12.13 -9.09 -32.52
C THR A 256 -12.18 -8.05 -33.64
N ASP A 257 -11.92 -6.78 -33.32
CA ASP A 257 -11.89 -5.67 -34.27
C ASP A 257 -10.78 -5.86 -35.33
N ALA A 258 -9.60 -6.35 -34.91
CA ALA A 258 -8.53 -6.72 -35.83
C ALA A 258 -8.92 -7.89 -36.75
N GLY A 259 -9.72 -8.83 -36.27
CA GLY A 259 -10.31 -9.91 -37.07
C GLY A 259 -11.28 -9.38 -38.13
N GLN A 260 -12.17 -8.46 -37.75
CA GLN A 260 -13.11 -7.82 -38.67
C GLN A 260 -12.39 -6.98 -39.74
N ALA A 261 -11.44 -6.14 -39.34
CA ALA A 261 -10.65 -5.32 -40.26
C ALA A 261 -9.89 -6.16 -41.31
N ARG A 262 -9.46 -7.38 -40.93
CA ARG A 262 -8.87 -8.33 -41.89
C ARG A 262 -9.91 -8.88 -42.87
N ALA A 263 -11.11 -9.25 -42.41
CA ALA A 263 -12.19 -9.73 -43.27
C ALA A 263 -12.67 -8.63 -44.24
N ASP A 264 -12.72 -7.38 -43.79
CA ASP A 264 -13.04 -6.22 -44.63
C ASP A 264 -11.96 -6.00 -45.71
N ALA A 265 -10.67 -6.15 -45.35
CA ALA A 265 -9.55 -6.06 -46.28
C ALA A 265 -9.55 -7.20 -47.33
N ASP A 266 -9.86 -8.43 -46.92
CA ASP A 266 -10.05 -9.57 -47.83
C ASP A 266 -11.23 -9.31 -48.79
N THR A 267 -12.34 -8.77 -48.28
CA THR A 267 -13.51 -8.37 -49.09
C THR A 267 -13.17 -7.28 -50.11
N ALA A 268 -12.44 -6.24 -49.69
CA ALA A 268 -12.01 -5.14 -50.56
C ALA A 268 -11.03 -5.62 -51.66
N ARG A 269 -10.13 -6.57 -51.34
CA ARG A 269 -9.27 -7.22 -52.34
C ARG A 269 -10.11 -7.95 -53.38
N ASP A 270 -11.10 -8.72 -52.96
CA ASP A 270 -11.89 -9.55 -53.87
C ASP A 270 -12.79 -8.69 -54.78
N GLN A 271 -13.32 -7.57 -54.27
CA GLN A 271 -13.97 -6.53 -55.07
C GLN A 271 -13.02 -5.90 -56.10
N ALA A 272 -11.77 -5.61 -55.74
CA ALA A 272 -10.78 -5.07 -56.67
C ALA A 272 -10.39 -6.09 -57.77
N VAL A 273 -10.37 -7.39 -57.45
CA VAL A 273 -10.18 -8.46 -58.44
C VAL A 273 -11.36 -8.55 -59.40
N ALA A 274 -12.61 -8.44 -58.91
CA ALA A 274 -13.81 -8.40 -59.74
C ALA A 274 -13.79 -7.19 -60.70
N ALA A 275 -13.55 -5.98 -60.18
CA ALA A 275 -13.47 -4.76 -60.98
C ALA A 275 -12.36 -4.80 -62.04
N LYS A 276 -11.24 -5.49 -61.76
CA LYS A 276 -10.19 -5.76 -62.76
C LYS A 276 -10.70 -6.71 -63.86
N GLY A 277 -11.49 -7.72 -63.52
CA GLY A 277 -12.16 -8.60 -64.48
C GLY A 277 -13.11 -7.82 -65.40
N ASP A 278 -13.97 -6.98 -64.81
CA ASP A 278 -14.91 -6.13 -65.55
C ASP A 278 -14.18 -5.15 -66.49
N ALA A 279 -13.07 -4.56 -66.05
CA ALA A 279 -12.24 -3.68 -66.88
C ALA A 279 -11.60 -4.42 -68.08
N VAL A 280 -11.17 -5.67 -67.89
CA VAL A 280 -10.66 -6.52 -68.99
C VAL A 280 -11.77 -6.88 -69.97
N ALA A 281 -12.97 -7.22 -69.47
CA ALA A 281 -14.13 -7.49 -70.31
C ALA A 281 -14.56 -6.25 -71.12
N ALA A 282 -14.64 -5.09 -70.48
CA ALA A 282 -14.96 -3.81 -71.13
C ALA A 282 -13.94 -3.44 -72.21
N LYS A 283 -12.64 -3.67 -71.96
CA LYS A 283 -11.59 -3.51 -72.97
C LYS A 283 -11.84 -4.41 -74.18
N GLY A 284 -12.12 -5.69 -73.98
CA GLY A 284 -12.40 -6.63 -75.08
C GLY A 284 -13.62 -6.24 -75.91
N GLN A 285 -14.69 -5.74 -75.26
CA GLN A 285 -15.86 -5.19 -75.96
C GLN A 285 -15.51 -3.93 -76.78
N ALA A 286 -14.69 -3.04 -76.24
CA ALA A 286 -14.23 -1.84 -76.95
C ALA A 286 -13.34 -2.18 -78.16
N GLU A 287 -12.46 -3.18 -78.04
CA GLU A 287 -11.63 -3.67 -79.15
C GLU A 287 -12.50 -4.31 -80.25
N ALA A 288 -13.47 -5.16 -79.89
CA ALA A 288 -14.42 -5.74 -80.83
C ALA A 288 -15.29 -4.67 -81.53
N ALA A 289 -15.75 -3.65 -80.80
CA ALA A 289 -16.52 -2.55 -81.37
C ALA A 289 -15.69 -1.67 -82.32
N ARG A 290 -14.41 -1.41 -82.00
CA ARG A 290 -13.47 -0.72 -82.89
C ARG A 290 -13.29 -1.50 -84.20
N ASP A 291 -13.03 -2.80 -84.10
CA ASP A 291 -12.74 -3.64 -85.26
C ASP A 291 -13.99 -3.80 -86.15
N ALA A 292 -15.17 -3.92 -85.54
CA ALA A 292 -16.45 -3.87 -86.25
C ALA A 292 -16.67 -2.53 -86.98
N ALA A 293 -16.37 -1.40 -86.34
CA ALA A 293 -16.47 -0.08 -86.95
C ALA A 293 -15.48 0.13 -88.11
N GLN A 294 -14.23 -0.35 -87.97
CA GLN A 294 -13.23 -0.31 -89.04
C GLN A 294 -13.66 -1.17 -90.24
N ASN A 295 -14.15 -2.38 -90.00
CA ASN A 295 -14.68 -3.26 -91.05
C ASN A 295 -15.89 -2.64 -91.76
N TYR A 296 -16.81 -2.01 -91.02
CA TYR A 296 -17.98 -1.35 -91.59
C TYR A 296 -17.59 -0.11 -92.43
N ALA A 297 -16.63 0.70 -91.96
CA ALA A 297 -16.09 1.82 -92.74
C ALA A 297 -15.41 1.35 -94.04
N ALA A 298 -14.61 0.28 -93.99
CA ALA A 298 -13.98 -0.33 -95.17
C ALA A 298 -14.99 -0.97 -96.14
N ALA A 299 -16.18 -1.34 -95.67
CA ALA A 299 -17.28 -1.80 -96.50
C ALA A 299 -18.06 -0.66 -97.18
N LEU A 300 -18.00 0.57 -96.65
CA LEU A 300 -18.64 1.77 -97.23
C LEU A 300 -17.74 2.57 -98.18
N ALA A 301 -16.43 2.30 -98.20
CA ALA A 301 -15.50 2.81 -99.19
C ALA A 301 -15.20 1.75 -100.26
N GLY A 302 -15.00 2.13 -101.52
CA GLY A 302 -14.66 1.20 -102.59
C GLY A 302 -13.96 1.90 -103.76
N SER A 303 -13.54 1.13 -104.75
CA SER A 303 -12.92 1.70 -105.95
C SER A 303 -13.37 1.03 -107.24
N SER A 304 -13.19 1.72 -108.36
CA SER A 304 -13.51 1.22 -109.70
C SER A 304 -12.45 1.66 -110.71
N VAL A 305 -12.17 0.77 -111.67
CA VAL A 305 -11.33 1.05 -112.84
C VAL A 305 -12.13 1.15 -114.14
N THR A 306 -13.44 1.39 -114.04
CA THR A 306 -14.31 1.57 -115.22
C THR A 306 -14.03 2.91 -115.90
N PRO A 307 -13.65 2.93 -117.19
CA PRO A 307 -13.55 4.17 -117.96
C PRO A 307 -14.93 4.85 -118.04
N LEU A 308 -15.00 6.10 -117.61
CA LEU A 308 -16.24 6.88 -117.60
C LEU A 308 -15.92 8.38 -117.79
N VAL A 309 -16.74 9.07 -118.59
CA VAL A 309 -16.79 10.53 -118.63
C VAL A 309 -17.90 11.02 -117.71
N PRO A 310 -17.67 11.98 -116.79
CA PRO A 310 -18.72 12.52 -115.93
C PRO A 310 -19.87 13.16 -116.71
N GLY A 311 -21.09 12.91 -116.25
CA GLY A 311 -22.30 13.52 -116.81
C GLY A 311 -23.53 13.19 -115.95
N ALA A 312 -24.60 13.95 -116.14
CA ALA A 312 -25.88 13.69 -115.47
C ALA A 312 -26.56 12.43 -116.04
N GLY A 313 -27.15 11.62 -115.16
CA GLY A 313 -27.78 10.35 -115.52
C GLY A 313 -27.13 9.13 -114.86
N PRO A 314 -27.47 7.90 -115.29
CA PRO A 314 -26.94 6.68 -114.68
C PRO A 314 -25.47 6.44 -115.06
N ALA A 315 -24.56 6.54 -114.09
CA ALA A 315 -23.16 6.13 -114.23
C ALA A 315 -22.98 4.73 -113.62
N VAL A 316 -22.36 3.81 -114.36
CA VAL A 316 -22.15 2.42 -113.95
C VAL A 316 -20.66 2.16 -113.73
N PHE A 317 -20.33 1.56 -112.58
CA PHE A 317 -18.97 1.25 -112.14
C PHE A 317 -18.82 -0.23 -111.84
N ALA A 318 -17.74 -0.84 -112.30
CA ALA A 318 -17.29 -2.16 -111.85
C ALA A 318 -16.43 -1.99 -110.59
N THR A 319 -16.94 -2.45 -109.45
CA THR A 319 -16.37 -2.28 -108.11
C THR A 319 -16.05 -3.63 -107.47
N GLN A 320 -15.55 -3.62 -106.23
CA GLN A 320 -15.51 -4.84 -105.41
C GLN A 320 -16.92 -5.35 -105.09
N ALA A 321 -17.04 -6.65 -104.80
CA ALA A 321 -18.26 -7.24 -104.26
C ALA A 321 -18.33 -7.11 -102.73
N GLY A 322 -19.54 -7.19 -102.17
CA GLY A 322 -19.77 -7.20 -100.72
C GLY A 322 -19.62 -5.84 -100.03
N LYS A 323 -19.72 -4.72 -100.77
CA LYS A 323 -19.77 -3.38 -100.18
C LYS A 323 -21.13 -3.11 -99.52
N ALA A 324 -21.14 -2.27 -98.49
CA ALA A 324 -22.30 -1.97 -97.67
C ALA A 324 -23.17 -0.82 -98.23
N TRP A 325 -23.04 -0.51 -99.52
CA TRP A 325 -23.81 0.53 -100.19
C TRP A 325 -25.26 0.11 -100.37
N THR A 326 -26.19 0.94 -99.91
CA THR A 326 -27.63 0.70 -100.02
C THR A 326 -28.32 1.74 -100.91
N LEU A 327 -29.44 1.34 -101.50
CA LEU A 327 -30.16 2.12 -102.49
C LEU A 327 -30.64 3.46 -101.87
N GLY A 328 -30.40 4.56 -102.58
CA GLY A 328 -30.68 5.93 -102.10
C GLY A 328 -29.58 6.57 -101.25
N GLN A 329 -28.55 5.85 -100.79
CA GLN A 329 -27.38 6.47 -100.16
C GLN A 329 -26.65 7.37 -101.15
N ARG A 330 -26.28 8.59 -100.75
CA ARG A 330 -25.50 9.49 -101.59
C ARG A 330 -24.01 9.11 -101.52
N LEU A 331 -23.46 8.75 -102.67
CA LEU A 331 -22.03 8.51 -102.83
C LEU A 331 -21.41 9.54 -103.78
N ARG A 332 -20.13 9.80 -103.58
CA ARG A 332 -19.22 10.43 -104.55
C ARG A 332 -18.28 9.36 -105.09
N ALA A 333 -18.14 9.27 -106.41
CA ALA A 333 -17.01 8.61 -107.06
C ALA A 333 -16.10 9.70 -107.64
N ALA A 334 -14.85 9.79 -107.20
CA ALA A 334 -13.88 10.80 -107.61
C ALA A 334 -12.62 10.14 -108.18
N SER A 335 -11.90 10.80 -109.09
CA SER A 335 -10.54 10.43 -109.49
C SER A 335 -9.60 10.46 -108.27
N ASP A 336 -8.48 9.73 -108.32
CA ASP A 336 -7.53 9.67 -107.18
C ASP A 336 -6.90 11.04 -106.87
N ASP A 337 -6.80 11.93 -107.87
CA ASP A 337 -6.36 13.33 -107.71
C ASP A 337 -7.48 14.29 -107.27
N GLY A 338 -8.74 13.83 -107.23
CA GLY A 338 -9.94 14.60 -106.89
C GLY A 338 -10.35 15.67 -107.91
N SER A 339 -9.70 15.73 -109.08
CA SER A 339 -9.99 16.75 -110.11
C SER A 339 -11.30 16.50 -110.85
N VAL A 340 -11.76 15.25 -110.86
CA VAL A 340 -12.97 14.77 -111.54
C VAL A 340 -13.82 13.99 -110.54
N PHE A 341 -15.13 14.23 -110.49
CA PHE A 341 -16.04 13.39 -109.69
C PHE A 341 -17.49 13.40 -110.17
N VAL A 342 -18.23 12.35 -109.80
CA VAL A 342 -19.69 12.26 -109.89
C VAL A 342 -20.29 12.01 -108.51
N GLU A 343 -21.45 12.59 -108.25
CA GLU A 343 -22.22 12.48 -107.01
C GLU A 343 -23.68 12.16 -107.31
N GLY A 344 -24.23 11.23 -106.55
CA GLY A 344 -25.64 10.87 -106.66
C GLY A 344 -26.07 9.79 -105.67
N PRO A 345 -27.38 9.59 -105.49
CA PRO A 345 -27.89 8.41 -104.81
C PRO A 345 -27.54 7.13 -105.60
N VAL A 346 -27.20 6.07 -104.87
CA VAL A 346 -27.11 4.70 -105.42
C VAL A 346 -28.47 4.29 -105.98
N SER A 347 -28.53 4.00 -107.28
CA SER A 347 -29.75 3.54 -107.96
C SER A 347 -29.79 2.02 -108.15
N ALA A 348 -28.62 1.37 -108.17
CA ALA A 348 -28.50 -0.09 -108.08
C ALA A 348 -27.11 -0.48 -107.54
N TYR A 349 -27.03 -1.60 -106.80
CA TYR A 349 -25.76 -2.27 -106.51
C TYR A 349 -26.00 -3.78 -106.43
N ALA A 350 -25.28 -4.57 -107.23
CA ALA A 350 -25.41 -6.02 -107.26
C ALA A 350 -24.11 -6.69 -107.73
N GLY A 351 -23.64 -7.69 -106.96
CA GLY A 351 -22.36 -8.35 -107.23
C GLY A 351 -21.21 -7.34 -107.20
N THR A 352 -20.60 -7.09 -108.36
CA THR A 352 -19.52 -6.12 -108.58
C THR A 352 -19.98 -4.87 -109.35
N SER A 353 -21.28 -4.68 -109.60
CA SER A 353 -21.78 -3.55 -110.40
C SER A 353 -22.51 -2.54 -109.52
N LEU A 354 -22.02 -1.30 -109.49
CA LEU A 354 -22.63 -0.14 -108.83
C LEU A 354 -23.16 0.83 -109.89
N THR A 355 -24.39 1.32 -109.70
CA THR A 355 -24.96 2.41 -110.49
C THR A 355 -25.30 3.60 -109.59
N LEU A 356 -24.80 4.78 -109.95
CA LEU A 356 -25.16 6.05 -109.34
C LEU A 356 -26.10 6.81 -110.29
N ALA A 357 -27.22 7.33 -109.77
CA ALA A 357 -28.00 8.33 -110.49
C ALA A 357 -27.33 9.70 -110.28
N VAL A 358 -26.44 10.10 -111.19
CA VAL A 358 -25.61 11.30 -111.03
C VAL A 358 -26.47 12.56 -111.10
N GLU A 359 -26.53 13.29 -109.99
CA GLU A 359 -27.24 14.56 -109.83
C GLU A 359 -26.27 15.75 -109.85
N TYR A 360 -25.00 15.53 -109.48
CA TYR A 360 -23.97 16.56 -109.42
C TYR A 360 -22.64 15.96 -109.90
N PHE A 361 -21.85 16.70 -110.68
CA PHE A 361 -20.58 16.21 -111.20
C PHE A 361 -19.63 17.36 -111.53
N VAL A 362 -18.34 17.07 -111.56
CA VAL A 362 -17.24 17.99 -111.90
C VAL A 362 -16.25 17.26 -112.81
N GLY A 363 -15.73 17.97 -113.81
CA GLY A 363 -14.88 17.39 -114.86
C GLY A 363 -15.69 16.92 -116.07
N ALA A 364 -15.01 16.76 -117.21
CA ALA A 364 -15.59 16.34 -118.49
C ALA A 364 -14.60 15.51 -119.34
N VAL A 365 -13.64 14.87 -118.69
CA VAL A 365 -12.60 14.02 -119.30
C VAL A 365 -12.82 12.59 -118.79
N GLU A 366 -12.46 11.58 -119.60
CA GLU A 366 -12.56 10.18 -119.22
C GLU A 366 -11.54 9.82 -118.14
N HIS A 367 -11.99 9.13 -117.08
CA HIS A 367 -11.15 8.61 -116.01
C HIS A 367 -11.48 7.15 -115.70
N ALA A 368 -10.51 6.43 -115.13
CA ALA A 368 -10.55 4.99 -114.86
C ALA A 368 -9.88 4.65 -113.52
N ASP A 369 -9.92 5.58 -112.57
CA ASP A 369 -9.21 5.59 -111.29
C ASP A 369 -10.14 6.14 -110.19
N TRP A 370 -11.29 5.49 -109.99
CA TRP A 370 -12.37 6.02 -109.15
C TRP A 370 -12.28 5.52 -107.70
N ASN A 371 -12.25 6.45 -106.75
CA ASN A 371 -12.44 6.24 -105.31
C ASN A 371 -13.85 6.66 -104.88
N ILE A 372 -14.58 5.78 -104.17
CA ILE A 372 -16.03 5.86 -103.95
C ILE A 372 -16.35 5.92 -102.44
N ALA A 373 -17.00 6.99 -101.98
CA ALA A 373 -17.27 7.29 -100.55
C ALA A 373 -18.58 8.10 -100.31
N LEU A 374 -18.96 8.35 -99.04
CA LEU A 374 -20.29 8.80 -98.58
C LEU A 374 -20.35 10.29 -98.12
N VAL A 375 -21.50 10.99 -98.24
CA VAL A 375 -21.68 12.46 -97.97
C VAL A 375 -23.01 12.86 -97.25
N GLY A 376 -23.15 14.06 -96.63
CA GLY A 376 -24.26 14.46 -95.68
C GLY A 376 -24.97 15.86 -95.81
N GLY A 377 -25.84 16.28 -94.85
CA GLY A 377 -26.82 17.44 -94.90
C GLY A 377 -26.85 18.50 -93.73
N ARG A 378 -27.86 19.44 -93.61
CA ARG A 378 -27.76 20.81 -92.92
C ARG A 378 -29.02 21.37 -92.09
N GLY A 379 -28.92 22.19 -90.98
CA GLY A 379 -30.06 22.80 -90.13
C GLY A 379 -29.77 23.91 -88.99
N ALA A 380 -30.76 24.45 -88.16
CA ALA A 380 -30.65 25.62 -87.13
C ALA A 380 -31.75 25.82 -85.92
N GLN A 381 -31.70 26.86 -84.98
CA GLN A 381 -32.26 26.97 -83.51
C GLN A 381 -32.87 28.37 -82.89
N GLY A 382 -33.30 28.54 -81.56
CA GLY A 382 -34.04 29.72 -80.84
C GLY A 382 -33.78 30.18 -79.29
N VAL A 383 -34.65 30.97 -78.53
CA VAL A 383 -34.34 31.96 -77.34
C VAL A 383 -35.43 32.28 -76.14
N PRO A 384 -35.12 32.84 -74.88
CA PRO A 384 -36.03 33.22 -73.66
C PRO A 384 -35.87 34.60 -72.80
N GLY A 385 -36.59 34.92 -71.64
CA GLY A 385 -36.44 36.14 -70.68
C GLY A 385 -37.38 36.42 -69.38
N LEU A 386 -37.19 37.45 -68.45
CA LEU A 386 -37.96 37.83 -67.14
C LEU A 386 -37.76 39.29 -66.44
N VAL A 387 -38.58 39.83 -65.42
CA VAL A 387 -38.63 41.32 -64.90
C VAL A 387 -39.16 41.69 -63.41
N SER A 388 -39.11 42.97 -62.90
CA SER A 388 -39.62 43.54 -61.58
C SER A 388 -40.34 44.94 -61.66
N ARG A 389 -41.26 45.33 -60.72
CA ARG A 389 -42.26 46.44 -60.93
C ARG A 389 -42.63 47.46 -59.81
N GLY A 390 -42.26 47.31 -58.52
CA GLY A 390 -42.48 48.36 -57.47
C GLY A 390 -43.83 48.32 -56.71
N PRO A 391 -44.28 49.38 -56.00
CA PRO A 391 -45.47 49.33 -55.15
C PRO A 391 -46.74 48.84 -55.86
N TRP A 392 -47.55 48.05 -55.15
CA TRP A 392 -48.78 47.50 -55.68
C TRP A 392 -49.83 48.59 -55.91
N ALA A 393 -50.52 48.51 -57.06
CA ALA A 393 -51.66 49.35 -57.38
C ALA A 393 -52.78 48.51 -58.01
N ALA A 394 -54.01 48.68 -57.51
CA ALA A 394 -55.19 47.91 -57.90
C ALA A 394 -55.55 47.94 -59.40
N ALA A 395 -55.05 48.94 -60.13
CA ALA A 395 -55.27 49.11 -61.58
C ALA A 395 -54.09 48.67 -62.46
N ALA A 396 -52.95 48.27 -61.87
CA ALA A 396 -51.75 47.93 -62.63
C ALA A 396 -51.73 46.46 -63.07
N ALA A 397 -51.26 46.21 -64.29
CA ALA A 397 -51.10 44.88 -64.86
C ALA A 397 -49.65 44.38 -64.72
N TYR A 398 -49.50 43.17 -64.19
CA TYR A 398 -48.23 42.51 -63.91
C TYR A 398 -48.15 41.18 -64.69
N ALA A 399 -46.98 40.87 -65.26
CA ALA A 399 -46.71 39.61 -65.95
C ALA A 399 -46.37 38.47 -64.97
N VAL A 400 -46.32 37.22 -65.43
CA VAL A 400 -45.83 36.10 -64.59
C VAL A 400 -44.36 36.32 -64.28
N GLY A 401 -44.03 36.35 -62.98
CA GLY A 401 -42.70 36.62 -62.46
C GLY A 401 -42.36 38.09 -62.23
N ASP A 402 -43.30 39.04 -62.43
CA ASP A 402 -43.12 40.43 -62.01
C ASP A 402 -43.20 40.56 -60.46
N LEU A 403 -42.42 41.47 -59.87
CA LEU A 403 -42.38 41.72 -58.41
C LEU A 403 -43.05 43.05 -58.00
N ALA A 404 -43.81 43.07 -56.90
CA ALA A 404 -44.48 44.26 -56.35
C ALA A 404 -44.41 44.37 -54.81
N THR A 405 -44.69 45.54 -54.21
CA THR A 405 -44.65 45.76 -52.74
C THR A 405 -45.95 46.30 -52.14
N ASP A 406 -46.38 45.80 -50.98
CA ASP A 406 -47.62 46.17 -50.28
C ASP A 406 -47.49 46.01 -48.76
N ASP A 407 -47.99 46.98 -47.97
CA ASP A 407 -47.86 47.11 -46.50
C ASP A 407 -46.45 46.78 -45.92
N GLY A 408 -45.39 47.13 -46.66
CA GLY A 408 -44.00 46.85 -46.28
C GLY A 408 -43.53 45.41 -46.51
N ALA A 409 -44.30 44.59 -47.22
CA ALA A 409 -43.94 43.25 -47.71
C ALA A 409 -43.73 43.26 -49.25
N THR A 410 -42.94 42.32 -49.76
CA THR A 410 -42.69 42.13 -51.21
C THR A 410 -43.38 40.86 -51.70
N TRP A 411 -43.92 40.91 -52.91
CA TRP A 411 -44.77 39.88 -53.51
C TRP A 411 -44.38 39.62 -54.96
N GLU A 412 -44.49 38.38 -55.41
CA GLU A 412 -44.28 37.97 -56.81
C GLU A 412 -45.60 37.59 -57.46
N ARG A 413 -45.78 38.02 -58.70
CA ARG A 413 -46.94 37.74 -59.53
C ARG A 413 -46.82 36.36 -60.17
N ILE A 414 -47.80 35.49 -59.92
CA ILE A 414 -47.79 34.10 -60.44
C ILE A 414 -48.74 33.86 -61.62
N VAL A 415 -49.67 34.79 -61.90
CA VAL A 415 -50.61 34.73 -63.03
C VAL A 415 -50.73 36.11 -63.67
N ALA A 416 -50.45 36.27 -64.97
CA ALA A 416 -50.44 37.60 -65.60
C ALA A 416 -51.82 38.28 -65.57
N GLY A 417 -51.89 39.56 -65.18
CA GLY A 417 -53.13 40.35 -65.14
C GLY A 417 -53.13 41.52 -64.14
N THR A 418 -54.30 42.16 -63.99
CA THR A 418 -54.61 43.15 -62.95
C THR A 418 -55.31 42.48 -61.76
N THR A 419 -55.16 42.98 -60.53
CA THR A 419 -56.00 42.55 -59.38
C THR A 419 -56.52 43.75 -58.60
N PRO A 420 -57.85 43.82 -58.32
CA PRO A 420 -58.43 44.91 -57.52
C PRO A 420 -58.18 44.76 -56.02
N THR A 421 -57.85 43.54 -55.56
CA THR A 421 -57.51 43.19 -54.17
C THR A 421 -56.00 43.24 -53.94
N ASN A 422 -55.58 43.65 -52.74
CA ASN A 422 -54.16 43.77 -52.41
C ASN A 422 -53.49 42.39 -52.28
N PRO A 423 -52.16 42.28 -52.49
CA PRO A 423 -51.44 41.00 -52.44
C PRO A 423 -51.61 40.25 -51.12
N ALA A 424 -51.72 40.96 -49.99
CA ALA A 424 -51.92 40.34 -48.68
C ALA A 424 -53.25 39.57 -48.55
N ALA A 425 -54.28 39.95 -49.30
CA ALA A 425 -55.60 39.30 -49.32
C ALA A 425 -55.82 38.37 -50.53
N ASP A 426 -54.90 38.30 -51.49
CA ASP A 426 -55.02 37.51 -52.73
C ASP A 426 -53.83 36.54 -52.95
N PRO A 427 -53.78 35.43 -52.18
CA PRO A 427 -52.72 34.42 -52.30
C PRO A 427 -52.85 33.53 -53.55
N VAL A 428 -53.90 33.70 -54.37
CA VAL A 428 -54.11 32.91 -55.61
C VAL A 428 -53.31 33.50 -56.76
N ASN A 429 -53.22 34.83 -56.82
CA ASN A 429 -52.53 35.53 -57.90
C ASN A 429 -51.17 36.12 -57.49
N TRP A 430 -50.88 36.19 -56.20
CA TRP A 430 -49.64 36.69 -55.61
C TRP A 430 -49.04 35.68 -54.62
N ARG A 431 -47.72 35.51 -54.64
CA ARG A 431 -46.98 34.81 -53.57
C ARG A 431 -46.09 35.78 -52.80
N VAL A 432 -45.94 35.56 -51.49
CA VAL A 432 -44.99 36.33 -50.67
C VAL A 432 -43.57 36.08 -51.19
N PHE A 433 -42.83 37.16 -51.42
CA PHE A 433 -41.39 37.15 -51.68
C PHE A 433 -40.60 37.61 -50.44
N ALA A 434 -41.12 38.55 -49.62
CA ALA A 434 -40.54 38.97 -48.32
C ALA A 434 -41.58 39.63 -47.37
N ARG A 435 -41.32 39.70 -46.05
CA ARG A 435 -42.20 40.30 -45.00
C ARG A 435 -41.43 41.21 -44.00
N ARG A 436 -42.16 42.02 -43.20
CA ARG A 436 -41.66 43.04 -42.22
C ARG A 436 -41.47 42.48 -40.78
N GLY A 437 -40.67 43.17 -39.94
CA GLY A 437 -40.45 42.89 -38.49
C GLY A 437 -41.15 43.86 -37.51
N ILE A 438 -40.99 43.64 -36.19
CA ILE A 438 -41.79 44.24 -35.07
C ILE A 438 -40.95 44.82 -33.91
N ASP A 439 -41.52 45.79 -33.17
CA ASP A 439 -40.87 46.63 -32.15
C ASP A 439 -41.67 46.86 -30.83
N GLY A 440 -41.37 46.08 -29.79
CA GLY A 440 -41.08 46.65 -28.45
C GLY A 440 -42.19 47.04 -27.44
N SER A 441 -43.49 46.79 -27.63
CA SER A 441 -44.52 47.17 -26.63
C SER A 441 -45.42 46.02 -26.11
N GLY A 442 -45.28 45.66 -24.83
CA GLY A 442 -46.11 44.65 -24.14
C GLY A 442 -46.15 44.84 -22.62
N SER A 443 -47.33 44.65 -22.00
CA SER A 443 -47.61 44.98 -20.59
C SER A 443 -47.37 43.83 -19.60
N VAL A 444 -47.21 44.16 -18.31
CA VAL A 444 -47.06 43.22 -17.19
C VAL A 444 -48.44 42.80 -16.65
N VAL A 445 -48.60 41.55 -16.20
CA VAL A 445 -49.92 40.95 -15.95
C VAL A 445 -50.47 41.18 -14.52
N SER A 446 -49.63 41.43 -13.51
CA SER A 446 -50.05 41.84 -12.15
C SER A 446 -48.88 42.35 -11.30
N VAL A 447 -49.17 43.04 -10.19
CA VAL A 447 -48.20 43.40 -9.14
C VAL A 447 -48.67 42.82 -7.80
N GLN A 448 -47.82 42.01 -7.15
CA GLN A 448 -48.17 41.24 -5.94
C GLN A 448 -49.50 40.46 -6.03
N GLY A 449 -49.84 39.95 -7.22
CA GLY A 449 -51.06 39.18 -7.46
C GLY A 449 -52.34 40.00 -7.61
N ILE A 450 -52.27 41.33 -7.42
CA ILE A 450 -53.37 42.25 -7.73
C ILE A 450 -53.21 42.69 -9.18
N ALA A 451 -54.25 42.47 -9.98
CA ALA A 451 -54.28 42.92 -11.37
C ALA A 451 -54.47 44.44 -11.44
N PRO A 452 -53.81 45.15 -12.38
CA PRO A 452 -54.04 46.57 -12.57
C PRO A 452 -55.48 46.84 -13.02
N ASP A 453 -56.00 48.00 -12.65
CA ASP A 453 -57.32 48.45 -13.08
C ASP A 453 -57.34 48.91 -14.54
N GLY A 454 -58.49 49.44 -15.00
CA GLY A 454 -58.67 49.91 -16.37
C GLY A 454 -57.80 51.10 -16.79
N GLY A 455 -57.11 51.76 -15.85
CA GLY A 455 -56.10 52.80 -16.11
C GLY A 455 -54.66 52.28 -16.05
N GLY A 456 -54.43 51.12 -15.43
CA GLY A 456 -53.11 50.53 -15.22
C GLY A 456 -52.63 50.54 -13.76
N ASP A 457 -53.43 51.05 -12.81
CA ASP A 457 -53.01 51.30 -11.43
C ASP A 457 -53.31 50.13 -10.47
N VAL A 458 -52.55 50.02 -9.38
CA VAL A 458 -52.66 48.96 -8.36
C VAL A 458 -52.65 49.54 -6.94
N THR A 459 -53.70 49.25 -6.15
CA THR A 459 -53.87 49.73 -4.76
C THR A 459 -53.31 48.75 -3.73
N LEU A 460 -52.63 49.26 -2.68
CA LEU A 460 -51.95 48.47 -1.63
C LEU A 460 -52.53 48.73 -0.21
N PRO A 461 -52.48 47.77 0.73
CA PRO A 461 -53.11 47.86 2.06
C PRO A 461 -52.32 48.64 3.14
N GLU A 462 -52.96 48.88 4.29
CA GLU A 462 -52.33 49.44 5.50
C GLU A 462 -51.34 48.48 6.18
N ALA A 463 -50.39 49.05 6.93
CA ALA A 463 -49.37 48.32 7.67
C ALA A 463 -49.97 47.59 8.87
N THR A 464 -49.60 46.33 9.01
CA THR A 464 -49.96 45.50 10.16
C THR A 464 -48.68 44.96 10.82
N ALA A 465 -48.81 44.39 12.02
CA ALA A 465 -47.67 43.77 12.70
C ALA A 465 -47.09 42.54 11.96
N ALA A 466 -47.77 42.01 10.94
CA ALA A 466 -47.36 40.83 10.18
C ALA A 466 -47.10 41.09 8.68
N ALA A 467 -47.45 42.28 8.15
CA ALA A 467 -47.25 42.65 6.75
C ALA A 467 -47.08 44.18 6.60
N ALA A 468 -46.15 44.61 5.76
CA ALA A 468 -45.87 46.03 5.49
C ALA A 468 -46.99 46.70 4.67
N GLY A 469 -47.20 48.01 4.89
CA GLY A 469 -48.24 48.81 4.23
C GLY A 469 -48.21 50.29 4.67
N LEU A 470 -49.34 51.00 4.56
CA LEU A 470 -49.51 52.42 4.94
C LEU A 470 -49.78 52.64 6.46
N MET A 471 -49.37 53.79 7.04
CA MET A 471 -49.53 54.05 8.49
C MET A 471 -51.01 54.20 8.92
N PRO A 472 -51.49 53.42 9.93
CA PRO A 472 -52.88 53.49 10.39
C PRO A 472 -53.20 54.70 11.27
N ALA A 473 -54.49 55.06 11.34
CA ALA A 473 -55.00 56.15 12.18
C ALA A 473 -54.74 56.00 13.70
N ALA A 474 -54.40 54.80 14.18
CA ALA A 474 -54.06 54.56 15.58
C ALA A 474 -52.75 55.25 16.02
N ASP A 475 -51.76 55.36 15.13
CA ASP A 475 -50.50 56.04 15.44
C ASP A 475 -50.66 57.56 15.46
N LYS A 476 -51.61 58.11 14.68
CA LYS A 476 -52.08 59.49 14.83
C LYS A 476 -52.69 59.74 16.22
N GLY A 477 -53.42 58.76 16.78
CA GLY A 477 -54.02 58.87 18.12
C GLY A 477 -53.02 59.09 19.26
N LYS A 478 -51.76 58.66 19.10
CA LYS A 478 -50.68 58.95 20.06
C LYS A 478 -50.27 60.43 20.06
N LEU A 479 -50.44 61.13 18.94
CA LEU A 479 -50.20 62.58 18.80
C LEU A 479 -51.33 63.42 19.40
N ASP A 480 -52.55 62.87 19.48
CA ASP A 480 -53.74 63.58 19.98
C ASP A 480 -53.75 63.77 21.51
N GLY A 481 -52.75 63.23 22.23
CA GLY A 481 -52.65 63.27 23.71
C GLY A 481 -51.93 64.49 24.31
N VAL A 482 -51.44 65.44 23.50
CA VAL A 482 -50.75 66.66 23.97
C VAL A 482 -51.73 67.83 24.02
N ALA A 483 -52.00 68.36 25.21
CA ALA A 483 -53.01 69.40 25.41
C ALA A 483 -52.61 70.77 24.81
N ALA A 484 -53.54 71.43 24.14
CA ALA A 484 -53.33 72.76 23.57
C ALA A 484 -53.36 73.85 24.66
N GLY A 485 -52.23 74.54 24.88
CA GLY A 485 -52.18 75.80 25.64
C GLY A 485 -51.45 75.82 26.99
N ALA A 486 -50.62 74.81 27.33
CA ALA A 486 -49.98 74.73 28.65
C ALA A 486 -48.96 75.86 28.96
N THR A 487 -49.23 76.70 29.98
CA THR A 487 -48.37 77.70 30.68
C THR A 487 -49.09 78.18 31.98
N ALA A 488 -48.48 78.78 33.02
CA ALA A 488 -47.09 78.82 33.52
C ALA A 488 -47.00 79.31 35.01
N ASN A 489 -45.93 78.92 35.70
CA ASN A 489 -45.27 79.42 36.93
C ASN A 489 -46.02 80.12 38.10
N ALA A 490 -45.90 79.51 39.28
CA ALA A 490 -45.61 80.20 40.55
C ALA A 490 -44.23 79.72 41.07
N ALA A 491 -43.52 80.51 41.89
CA ALA A 491 -42.06 80.42 42.01
C ALA A 491 -41.51 79.26 42.87
N ASP A 492 -40.55 78.53 42.29
CA ASP A 492 -39.85 77.37 42.88
C ASP A 492 -39.26 77.64 44.28
N SER A 493 -38.80 78.87 44.56
CA SER A 493 -38.18 79.22 45.84
C SER A 493 -39.10 79.03 47.06
N HIS A 494 -40.42 79.15 46.89
CA HIS A 494 -41.37 78.91 47.99
C HIS A 494 -41.60 77.42 48.28
N LEU A 495 -41.33 76.56 47.29
CA LEU A 495 -41.45 75.10 47.40
C LEU A 495 -40.11 74.41 47.71
N LEU A 496 -39.00 75.15 47.63
CA LEU A 496 -37.63 74.65 47.84
C LEU A 496 -36.93 75.22 49.08
N ASP A 497 -37.47 76.25 49.74
CA ASP A 497 -36.89 76.76 50.98
C ASP A 497 -37.11 75.77 52.15
N ARG A 498 -36.06 75.60 52.95
CA ARG A 498 -36.00 74.71 54.12
C ARG A 498 -36.16 75.47 55.42
N ALA A 499 -36.02 76.80 55.41
CA ALA A 499 -36.09 77.66 56.60
C ALA A 499 -37.48 77.65 57.27
N ASN A 500 -38.50 77.29 56.50
CA ASN A 500 -39.90 77.11 56.86
C ASN A 500 -40.22 75.67 57.36
N HIS A 501 -39.22 74.79 57.50
CA HIS A 501 -39.36 73.43 58.00
C HIS A 501 -38.88 73.32 59.46
N THR A 502 -39.77 73.54 60.43
CA THR A 502 -39.40 73.72 61.87
C THR A 502 -39.59 72.49 62.75
N GLY A 503 -39.76 71.29 62.18
CA GLY A 503 -39.91 70.02 62.90
C GLY A 503 -38.70 69.10 62.76
N GLU A 504 -38.49 68.22 63.75
CA GLU A 504 -37.61 67.05 63.60
C GLU A 504 -38.33 65.99 62.76
N GLU A 505 -37.77 65.62 61.61
CA GLU A 505 -38.26 64.54 60.78
C GLU A 505 -37.47 63.25 61.03
N PRO A 506 -38.15 62.09 61.23
CA PRO A 506 -37.45 60.81 61.27
C PRO A 506 -36.84 60.51 59.89
N ILE A 507 -35.74 59.76 59.87
CA ILE A 507 -35.03 59.35 58.64
C ILE A 507 -35.92 58.64 57.60
N SER A 508 -37.04 58.05 58.03
CA SER A 508 -38.06 57.43 57.19
C SER A 508 -38.95 58.41 56.42
N ALA A 509 -39.04 59.69 56.83
CA ALA A 509 -39.83 60.71 56.16
C ALA A 509 -39.29 61.05 54.76
N VAL A 510 -37.96 60.95 54.57
CA VAL A 510 -37.32 61.05 53.27
C VAL A 510 -37.20 59.64 52.69
N SER A 511 -38.13 59.27 51.81
CA SER A 511 -38.16 57.96 51.18
C SER A 511 -36.82 57.62 50.53
N GLY A 512 -36.24 56.48 50.91
CA GLY A 512 -34.93 56.02 50.45
C GLY A 512 -33.71 56.62 51.17
N LEU A 513 -33.85 57.58 52.11
CA LEU A 513 -32.71 58.15 52.83
C LEU A 513 -32.01 57.13 53.74
N GLN A 514 -32.77 56.29 54.44
CA GLN A 514 -32.21 55.17 55.21
C GLN A 514 -31.38 54.26 54.29
N ALA A 515 -31.97 53.77 53.19
CA ALA A 515 -31.28 52.92 52.21
C ALA A 515 -30.05 53.60 51.57
N ALA A 516 -30.11 54.92 51.34
CA ALA A 516 -28.99 55.69 50.81
C ALA A 516 -27.85 55.87 51.81
N LEU A 517 -28.14 55.87 53.11
CA LEU A 517 -27.18 55.93 54.22
C LEU A 517 -26.63 54.54 54.58
N ASP A 518 -27.47 53.49 54.56
CA ASP A 518 -27.05 52.09 54.67
C ASP A 518 -26.09 51.71 53.52
N GLY A 519 -26.22 52.37 52.37
CA GLY A 519 -25.28 52.28 51.24
C GLY A 519 -24.03 53.17 51.35
N LYS A 520 -23.79 53.87 52.46
CA LYS A 520 -22.54 54.62 52.71
C LYS A 520 -21.63 53.85 53.66
N ILE A 521 -20.33 53.83 53.33
CA ILE A 521 -19.29 53.34 54.23
C ILE A 521 -18.91 54.46 55.22
N PRO A 522 -18.94 54.24 56.55
CA PRO A 522 -18.49 55.20 57.54
C PRO A 522 -17.03 55.62 57.32
N LEU A 523 -16.73 56.92 57.47
CA LEU A 523 -15.35 57.42 57.26
C LEU A 523 -14.33 56.76 58.19
N ALA A 524 -14.75 56.37 59.40
CA ALA A 524 -13.93 55.66 60.38
C ALA A 524 -13.53 54.23 59.95
N GLU A 525 -14.28 53.61 59.03
CA GLU A 525 -13.99 52.26 58.52
C GLU A 525 -13.11 52.30 57.26
N LYS A 526 -13.02 53.45 56.57
CA LYS A 526 -12.26 53.57 55.31
C LYS A 526 -10.76 53.55 55.55
N GLY A 527 -10.11 52.46 55.15
CA GLY A 527 -8.66 52.26 55.28
C GLY A 527 -8.20 51.96 56.71
N ALA A 528 -9.13 51.68 57.63
CA ALA A 528 -8.83 51.27 58.99
C ALA A 528 -8.58 49.75 59.08
N VAL A 529 -7.84 49.33 60.11
CA VAL A 529 -7.61 47.90 60.38
C VAL A 529 -8.94 47.22 60.70
N GLY A 530 -9.31 46.19 59.92
CA GLY A 530 -10.59 45.50 60.03
C GLY A 530 -11.79 46.23 59.39
N GLY A 531 -11.56 47.36 58.73
CA GLY A 531 -12.57 48.11 57.97
C GLY A 531 -12.58 47.81 56.48
N VAL A 532 -13.03 48.78 55.67
CA VAL A 532 -13.16 48.66 54.21
C VAL A 532 -11.97 49.32 53.52
N ALA A 533 -11.39 48.65 52.52
CA ALA A 533 -10.28 49.18 51.73
C ALA A 533 -10.64 50.52 51.03
N THR A 534 -9.66 51.41 50.90
CA THR A 534 -9.80 52.64 50.10
C THR A 534 -9.47 52.38 48.65
N LEU A 535 -9.86 53.31 47.77
CA LEU A 535 -9.44 53.32 46.36
C LEU A 535 -8.57 54.55 46.08
N ASP A 536 -7.60 54.39 45.19
CA ASP A 536 -6.73 55.44 44.66
C ASP A 536 -7.45 56.31 43.60
N GLY A 537 -6.72 57.26 43.01
CA GLY A 537 -7.24 58.12 41.95
C GLY A 537 -7.63 57.40 40.64
N GLY A 538 -7.29 56.12 40.50
CA GLY A 538 -7.72 55.25 39.40
C GLY A 538 -8.84 54.27 39.77
N GLY A 539 -9.37 54.33 40.99
CA GLY A 539 -10.43 53.43 41.46
C GLY A 539 -9.94 52.04 41.87
N LYS A 540 -8.65 51.86 42.20
CA LYS A 540 -8.06 50.59 42.64
C LYS A 540 -7.61 50.64 44.10
N VAL A 541 -7.56 49.51 44.79
CA VAL A 541 -7.01 49.46 46.16
C VAL A 541 -5.52 49.82 46.11
N PRO A 542 -5.04 50.83 46.87
CA PRO A 542 -3.61 51.18 46.91
C PRO A 542 -2.76 50.00 47.38
N ALA A 543 -1.60 49.79 46.75
CA ALA A 543 -0.71 48.66 47.08
C ALA A 543 -0.31 48.59 48.57
N ALA A 544 -0.23 49.72 49.27
CA ALA A 544 0.04 49.78 50.71
C ALA A 544 -1.07 49.18 51.61
N GLN A 545 -2.27 48.91 51.07
CA GLN A 545 -3.36 48.18 51.73
C GLN A 545 -3.43 46.71 51.32
N LEU A 546 -2.52 46.25 50.45
CA LEU A 546 -2.41 44.86 50.01
C LEU A 546 -1.21 44.20 50.72
N PRO A 547 -1.30 42.90 51.07
CA PRO A 547 -0.14 42.16 51.57
C PRO A 547 1.02 42.08 50.56
N SER A 548 2.25 41.86 51.03
CA SER A 548 3.46 41.76 50.19
C SER A 548 3.58 40.49 49.33
N PHE A 549 2.51 39.69 49.27
CA PHE A 549 2.30 38.56 48.37
C PHE A 549 1.19 38.87 47.33
N VAL A 550 0.99 40.16 47.03
CA VAL A 550 0.15 40.62 45.91
C VAL A 550 1.01 41.30 44.83
N ASP A 551 2.33 41.32 45.03
CA ASP A 551 3.36 41.78 44.09
C ASP A 551 4.43 40.67 43.97
N ASP A 552 4.00 39.53 43.42
CA ASP A 552 4.66 38.24 43.61
C ASP A 552 5.88 37.98 42.72
N VAL A 553 6.16 38.83 41.72
CA VAL A 553 7.20 38.55 40.70
C VAL A 553 8.44 39.39 40.96
N LEU A 554 9.45 38.78 41.57
CA LEU A 554 10.73 39.40 41.86
C LEU A 554 11.76 39.03 40.78
N GLU A 555 12.17 40.02 39.98
CA GLU A 555 13.16 39.84 38.91
C GLU A 555 14.59 40.14 39.40
N TYR A 556 15.53 39.25 39.07
CA TYR A 556 16.96 39.40 39.38
C TYR A 556 17.80 39.10 38.15
N ALA A 557 19.00 39.66 38.09
CA ALA A 557 19.92 39.47 36.96
C ALA A 557 20.26 37.99 36.68
N SER A 558 20.30 37.13 37.72
CA SER A 558 20.53 35.69 37.60
C SER A 558 19.99 34.94 38.82
N GLN A 559 19.87 33.61 38.75
CA GLN A 559 19.49 32.77 39.90
C GLN A 559 20.48 32.93 41.07
N ALA A 560 21.77 33.17 40.79
CA ALA A 560 22.79 33.41 41.81
C ALA A 560 22.64 34.78 42.52
N ALA A 561 21.85 35.71 41.95
CA ALA A 561 21.51 36.98 42.55
C ALA A 561 20.21 36.94 43.39
N PHE A 562 19.53 35.79 43.48
CA PHE A 562 18.38 35.62 44.37
C PHE A 562 18.80 35.73 45.85
N PRO A 563 17.90 36.15 46.76
CA PRO A 563 18.15 36.13 48.20
C PRO A 563 18.55 34.73 48.69
N ALA A 564 19.52 34.63 49.60
CA ALA A 564 20.01 33.33 50.10
C ALA A 564 18.92 32.45 50.75
N VAL A 565 17.87 33.08 51.26
CA VAL A 565 16.62 32.44 51.71
C VAL A 565 15.47 33.14 50.99
N GLY A 566 14.67 32.38 50.24
CA GLY A 566 13.46 32.90 49.60
C GLY A 566 12.28 32.98 50.57
N GLU A 567 11.24 33.71 50.17
CA GLU A 567 9.96 33.75 50.87
C GLU A 567 8.93 32.89 50.13
N SER A 568 8.14 32.14 50.91
CA SER A 568 7.05 31.32 50.37
C SER A 568 5.97 32.20 49.74
N GLY A 569 5.34 31.72 48.67
CA GLY A 569 4.33 32.45 47.90
C GLY A 569 4.86 33.28 46.74
N ARG A 570 6.13 33.72 46.78
CA ARG A 570 6.71 34.53 45.69
C ARG A 570 7.31 33.72 44.54
N ILE A 571 7.25 34.33 43.37
CA ILE A 571 7.86 33.93 42.11
C ILE A 571 9.16 34.71 41.92
N TYR A 572 10.23 34.02 41.55
CA TYR A 572 11.55 34.58 41.34
C TYR A 572 11.94 34.37 39.86
N VAL A 573 12.31 35.44 39.16
CA VAL A 573 12.69 35.40 37.73
C VAL A 573 14.18 35.67 37.61
N ALA A 574 14.91 34.74 36.97
CA ALA A 574 16.31 34.93 36.60
C ALA A 574 16.38 35.44 35.15
N LEU A 575 16.72 36.72 34.96
CA LEU A 575 16.68 37.41 33.66
C LEU A 575 17.74 36.91 32.66
N ASP A 576 18.88 36.40 33.13
CA ASP A 576 19.91 35.77 32.30
C ASP A 576 19.45 34.50 31.57
N THR A 577 18.48 33.80 32.14
CA THR A 577 18.01 32.48 31.71
C THR A 577 16.51 32.47 31.36
N ASN A 578 15.78 33.56 31.65
CA ASN A 578 14.33 33.67 31.58
C ASN A 578 13.58 32.54 32.32
N LYS A 579 14.15 32.07 33.44
CA LYS A 579 13.59 30.98 34.24
C LYS A 579 12.82 31.50 35.45
N THR A 580 11.67 30.88 35.72
CA THR A 580 10.79 31.14 36.87
C THR A 580 10.96 30.08 37.96
N TYR A 581 11.15 30.53 39.19
CA TYR A 581 11.35 29.69 40.37
C TYR A 581 10.38 30.06 41.49
N ARG A 582 10.09 29.11 42.37
CA ARG A 582 9.41 29.31 43.66
C ARG A 582 10.31 28.89 44.81
N TRP A 583 10.15 29.49 45.98
CA TRP A 583 10.80 28.98 47.19
C TRP A 583 10.07 27.75 47.73
N SER A 584 10.81 26.66 48.00
CA SER A 584 10.25 25.41 48.55
C SER A 584 10.18 25.35 50.07
N GLY A 585 10.73 26.35 50.76
CA GLY A 585 11.07 26.29 52.19
C GLY A 585 12.57 26.07 52.45
N SER A 586 13.30 25.49 51.49
CA SER A 586 14.74 25.19 51.62
C SER A 586 15.59 25.50 50.38
N ALA A 587 14.97 25.63 49.20
CA ALA A 587 15.67 25.93 47.94
C ALA A 587 14.74 26.62 46.93
N TYR A 588 15.33 27.24 45.91
CA TYR A 588 14.60 27.69 44.73
C TYR A 588 14.35 26.52 43.78
N VAL A 589 13.09 26.25 43.49
CA VAL A 589 12.65 25.18 42.60
C VAL A 589 12.05 25.79 41.34
N GLU A 590 12.57 25.41 40.17
CA GLU A 590 12.07 25.85 38.87
C GLU A 590 10.62 25.38 38.66
N ILE A 591 9.72 26.30 38.30
CA ILE A 591 8.27 26.04 38.24
C ILE A 591 7.88 25.25 36.99
N SER A 592 8.62 25.45 35.90
CA SER A 592 8.44 24.73 34.64
C SER A 592 9.80 24.36 34.08
N ALA A 593 10.46 23.43 34.76
CA ALA A 593 11.72 22.87 34.29
C ALA A 593 11.57 22.31 32.88
N SER A 594 12.57 22.57 32.03
CA SER A 594 12.66 21.93 30.71
C SER A 594 12.59 20.40 30.88
N PRO A 595 11.86 19.67 30.01
CA PRO A 595 11.73 18.22 30.08
C PRO A 595 13.07 17.45 29.95
N GLY A 596 14.17 18.14 29.62
CA GLY A 596 15.54 17.60 29.69
C GLY A 596 15.92 16.68 28.51
N SER A 597 14.95 15.98 27.94
CA SER A 597 15.04 15.25 26.67
C SER A 597 13.74 15.38 25.89
N THR A 598 13.78 15.14 24.58
CA THR A 598 12.57 14.87 23.78
C THR A 598 11.83 13.61 24.26
N ASP A 599 12.52 12.66 24.89
CA ASP A 599 11.91 11.42 25.42
C ASP A 599 10.88 11.68 26.53
N ALA A 600 11.00 12.83 27.22
CA ALA A 600 10.09 13.24 28.29
C ALA A 600 8.91 14.10 27.78
N VAL A 601 8.77 14.26 26.46
CA VAL A 601 7.67 15.00 25.83
C VAL A 601 6.88 14.08 24.92
N PRO A 602 5.60 13.79 25.21
CA PRO A 602 4.78 12.97 24.33
C PRO A 602 4.65 13.60 22.93
N GLU A 603 5.15 12.90 21.90
CA GLU A 603 4.91 13.30 20.51
C GLU A 603 3.47 13.00 20.13
N GLY A 604 2.80 13.97 19.50
CA GLY A 604 1.41 13.86 19.06
C GLY A 604 1.19 14.59 17.75
N ALA A 605 -0.02 14.46 17.17
CA ALA A 605 -0.34 14.99 15.83
C ALA A 605 -0.11 16.51 15.67
N MET A 606 -0.08 17.28 16.76
CA MET A 606 0.22 18.72 16.76
C MET A 606 1.63 19.07 17.29
N ASN A 607 2.26 18.19 18.07
CA ASN A 607 3.57 18.40 18.71
C ASN A 607 4.61 17.42 18.15
N GLN A 608 4.89 17.51 16.84
CA GLN A 608 5.98 16.75 16.22
C GLN A 608 7.30 17.50 16.35
N TYR A 609 8.16 17.09 17.26
CA TYR A 609 9.52 17.65 17.37
C TYR A 609 10.39 17.17 16.20
N PHE A 610 10.17 15.96 15.70
CA PHE A 610 10.73 15.44 14.44
C PHE A 610 9.80 15.68 13.23
N THR A 611 9.61 16.94 12.82
CA THR A 611 8.71 17.30 11.71
C THR A 611 9.05 16.58 10.39
N ALA A 612 8.06 16.38 9.53
CA ALA A 612 8.27 15.82 8.18
C ALA A 612 9.28 16.60 7.32
N ALA A 613 9.48 17.89 7.58
CA ALA A 613 10.54 18.69 6.95
C ALA A 613 11.93 18.29 7.45
N ARG A 614 12.12 18.05 8.76
CA ARG A 614 13.37 17.53 9.33
C ARG A 614 13.68 16.12 8.82
N VAL A 615 12.67 15.25 8.68
CA VAL A 615 12.84 13.91 8.10
C VAL A 615 13.35 13.98 6.65
N ARG A 616 12.78 14.85 5.81
CA ARG A 616 13.24 15.04 4.42
C ARG A 616 14.61 15.73 4.30
N ALA A 617 14.99 16.54 5.28
CA ALA A 617 16.29 17.23 5.33
C ALA A 617 17.41 16.40 6.00
N ALA A 618 17.12 15.18 6.47
CA ALA A 618 18.09 14.34 7.16
C ALA A 618 19.21 13.89 6.20
N VAL A 619 20.43 14.35 6.44
CA VAL A 619 21.61 13.94 5.67
C VAL A 619 21.97 12.51 6.02
N LEU A 620 22.06 11.63 5.01
CA LEU A 620 22.40 10.21 5.16
C LEU A 620 23.92 9.99 5.38
N THR A 621 24.49 10.67 6.37
CA THR A 621 25.91 10.57 6.75
C THR A 621 26.25 9.14 7.14
N GLY A 622 27.20 8.53 6.42
CA GLY A 622 27.60 7.13 6.60
C GLY A 622 26.89 6.13 5.68
N LEU A 623 26.08 6.58 4.72
CA LEU A 623 25.48 5.70 3.70
C LEU A 623 26.57 4.92 2.95
N SER A 624 26.47 3.59 2.97
CA SER A 624 27.42 2.69 2.32
C SER A 624 26.70 1.78 1.33
N THR A 625 27.08 1.87 0.06
CA THR A 625 26.55 1.05 -1.03
C THR A 625 27.42 -0.17 -1.33
N ALA A 626 28.21 -0.62 -0.35
CA ALA A 626 29.20 -1.70 -0.52
C ALA A 626 28.61 -3.12 -0.47
N VAL A 627 27.46 -3.32 0.19
CA VAL A 627 26.91 -4.65 0.50
C VAL A 627 25.67 -4.93 -0.36
N ASN A 628 25.72 -5.99 -1.16
CA ASN A 628 24.54 -6.56 -1.81
C ASN A 628 23.96 -7.66 -0.92
N ALA A 629 22.87 -7.37 -0.22
CA ALA A 629 22.16 -8.32 0.62
C ALA A 629 20.69 -7.92 0.73
N ALA A 630 19.83 -8.87 1.10
CA ALA A 630 18.46 -8.56 1.48
C ALA A 630 18.43 -7.61 2.69
N ILE A 631 17.41 -6.74 2.72
CA ILE A 631 17.10 -5.92 3.88
C ILE A 631 16.50 -6.83 4.96
N ALA A 632 17.07 -6.78 6.15
CA ALA A 632 16.62 -7.51 7.33
C ALA A 632 15.96 -6.54 8.33
N ALA A 633 15.08 -7.06 9.19
CA ALA A 633 14.44 -6.26 10.26
C ALA A 633 15.44 -5.68 11.28
N THR A 634 16.69 -6.12 11.26
CA THR A 634 17.80 -5.60 12.09
C THR A 634 18.65 -4.53 11.38
N ASP A 635 18.39 -4.22 10.11
CA ASP A 635 19.10 -3.15 9.42
C ASP A 635 18.63 -1.77 9.90
N THR A 636 19.58 -0.86 10.09
CA THR A 636 19.25 0.56 10.21
C THR A 636 18.75 1.09 8.87
N MET A 637 17.94 2.15 8.87
CA MET A 637 17.46 2.81 7.63
C MET A 637 18.60 3.11 6.65
N LEU A 638 19.77 3.48 7.17
CA LEU A 638 20.97 3.77 6.40
C LEU A 638 21.58 2.52 5.74
N ALA A 639 21.64 1.40 6.46
CA ALA A 639 22.08 0.11 5.92
C ALA A 639 21.08 -0.45 4.90
N ALA A 640 19.77 -0.32 5.16
CA ALA A 640 18.71 -0.74 4.26
C ALA A 640 18.75 0.03 2.92
N LEU A 641 18.87 1.35 2.97
CA LEU A 641 19.04 2.20 1.77
C LEU A 641 20.34 1.88 1.01
N GLY A 642 21.43 1.62 1.73
CA GLY A 642 22.71 1.21 1.14
C GLY A 642 22.64 -0.12 0.39
N LYS A 643 22.01 -1.13 1.00
CA LYS A 643 21.74 -2.44 0.40
C LYS A 643 20.83 -2.32 -0.83
N LEU A 644 19.73 -1.56 -0.73
CA LEU A 644 18.80 -1.34 -1.83
C LEU A 644 19.50 -0.69 -3.03
N GLN A 645 20.29 0.36 -2.81
CA GLN A 645 21.04 1.04 -3.86
C GLN A 645 22.06 0.09 -4.53
N ARG A 646 22.72 -0.79 -3.75
CA ARG A 646 23.62 -1.81 -4.32
C ARG A 646 22.86 -2.84 -5.15
N GLN A 647 21.74 -3.36 -4.64
CA GLN A 647 20.88 -4.31 -5.36
C GLN A 647 20.38 -3.75 -6.70
N ILE A 648 19.91 -2.50 -6.72
CA ILE A 648 19.48 -1.81 -7.95
C ILE A 648 20.66 -1.71 -8.94
N THR A 649 21.83 -1.30 -8.46
CA THR A 649 23.04 -1.14 -9.31
C THR A 649 23.47 -2.47 -9.94
N ASP A 650 23.48 -3.56 -9.16
CA ASP A 650 23.88 -4.89 -9.64
C ASP A 650 22.83 -5.50 -10.58
N ASN A 651 21.54 -5.30 -10.30
CA ASN A 651 20.45 -5.76 -11.17
C ASN A 651 20.46 -5.01 -12.52
N ALA A 652 20.73 -3.71 -12.53
CA ALA A 652 20.88 -2.93 -13.76
C ALA A 652 22.07 -3.44 -14.61
N ALA A 653 23.20 -3.75 -13.98
CA ALA A 653 24.36 -4.33 -14.66
C ALA A 653 24.06 -5.75 -15.20
N ALA A 654 23.34 -6.58 -14.44
CA ALA A 654 22.93 -7.92 -14.89
C ALA A 654 21.95 -7.86 -16.08
N ALA A 655 20.98 -6.94 -16.06
CA ALA A 655 20.04 -6.72 -17.16
C ALA A 655 20.73 -6.24 -18.44
N ALA A 656 21.72 -5.34 -18.33
CA ALA A 656 22.52 -4.89 -19.46
C ALA A 656 23.30 -6.05 -20.12
N ASN A 657 23.92 -6.92 -19.31
CA ASN A 657 24.66 -8.09 -19.80
C ASN A 657 23.76 -9.17 -20.42
N ALA A 658 22.51 -9.32 -19.95
CA ALA A 658 21.56 -10.27 -20.52
C ALA A 658 21.12 -9.92 -21.94
N SER A 659 21.17 -8.63 -22.33
CA SER A 659 20.74 -8.16 -23.65
C SER A 659 21.84 -8.19 -24.72
N ASN A 660 23.11 -8.35 -24.34
CA ASN A 660 24.21 -8.18 -25.29
C ASN A 660 25.47 -8.98 -24.88
N LEU A 661 25.62 -10.20 -25.40
CA LEU A 661 26.85 -11.00 -25.27
C LEU A 661 27.92 -10.48 -26.26
N THR A 662 28.30 -9.22 -26.10
CA THR A 662 28.97 -8.45 -27.16
C THR A 662 30.47 -8.76 -27.35
N SER A 663 31.10 -9.48 -26.42
CA SER A 663 32.55 -9.83 -26.49
C SER A 663 33.05 -10.90 -25.50
N GLY A 664 32.17 -11.49 -24.67
CA GLY A 664 32.56 -12.42 -23.62
C GLY A 664 32.56 -13.88 -24.07
N SER A 665 33.60 -14.65 -23.71
CA SER A 665 33.56 -16.11 -23.84
C SER A 665 32.47 -16.71 -22.96
N LEU A 666 31.76 -17.73 -23.48
CA LEU A 666 30.78 -18.52 -22.73
C LEU A 666 31.40 -19.38 -21.60
N ASP A 667 32.73 -19.37 -21.47
CA ASP A 667 33.47 -20.07 -20.40
C ASP A 667 33.53 -19.30 -19.06
N ASP A 668 32.95 -18.10 -18.93
CA ASP A 668 32.84 -17.45 -17.60
C ASP A 668 31.97 -18.32 -16.67
N ALA A 669 32.48 -18.60 -15.47
CA ALA A 669 31.88 -19.51 -14.49
C ALA A 669 30.46 -19.10 -14.02
N ARG A 670 30.01 -17.90 -14.41
CA ARG A 670 28.67 -17.34 -14.18
C ARG A 670 27.64 -17.69 -15.26
N LEU A 671 28.05 -18.24 -16.40
CA LEU A 671 27.18 -18.52 -17.56
C LEU A 671 26.72 -19.98 -17.82
N PRO A 672 27.19 -21.07 -17.15
CA PRO A 672 26.87 -22.43 -17.60
C PRO A 672 25.38 -22.78 -17.62
N SER A 673 24.56 -22.15 -16.76
CA SER A 673 23.09 -22.34 -16.76
C SER A 673 22.36 -21.66 -17.93
N VAL A 674 22.99 -20.71 -18.63
CA VAL A 674 22.31 -19.88 -19.65
C VAL A 674 22.10 -20.64 -20.95
N MET A 675 23.07 -21.48 -21.35
CA MET A 675 23.04 -22.22 -22.63
C MET A 675 22.50 -23.66 -22.49
N THR A 676 22.40 -24.21 -21.28
CA THR A 676 21.80 -25.54 -21.07
C THR A 676 20.34 -25.54 -21.53
N GLY A 677 20.04 -26.36 -22.55
CA GLY A 677 18.69 -26.48 -23.11
C GLY A 677 18.25 -25.34 -24.04
N LYS A 678 19.17 -24.45 -24.47
CA LYS A 678 18.86 -23.43 -25.49
C LYS A 678 19.20 -23.93 -26.90
N GLN A 679 18.42 -23.50 -27.89
CA GLN A 679 18.70 -23.69 -29.30
C GLN A 679 19.36 -22.43 -29.87
N LEU A 680 20.39 -22.61 -30.69
CA LEU A 680 21.01 -21.51 -31.44
C LEU A 680 20.34 -21.45 -32.82
N THR A 681 19.45 -20.49 -33.02
CA THR A 681 18.61 -20.39 -34.23
C THR A 681 19.40 -20.12 -35.52
N SER A 682 20.49 -19.36 -35.41
CA SER A 682 21.44 -19.11 -36.49
C SER A 682 22.80 -18.76 -35.90
N MET A 683 23.87 -18.96 -36.67
CA MET A 683 25.22 -18.51 -36.34
C MET A 683 25.94 -18.00 -37.59
N SER A 684 26.79 -17.01 -37.42
CA SER A 684 27.72 -16.52 -38.44
C SER A 684 29.14 -16.79 -37.98
N GLU A 685 29.96 -17.37 -38.84
CA GLU A 685 31.36 -17.71 -38.55
C GLU A 685 32.30 -16.63 -39.10
N THR A 686 33.40 -16.37 -38.39
CA THR A 686 34.39 -15.38 -38.83
C THR A 686 35.21 -15.94 -39.98
N SER A 687 35.04 -15.35 -41.16
CA SER A 687 35.85 -15.62 -42.35
C SER A 687 37.08 -14.73 -42.41
N THR A 688 38.21 -15.33 -42.80
CA THR A 688 39.50 -14.65 -42.96
C THR A 688 40.17 -15.10 -44.25
N SER A 689 41.06 -14.26 -44.80
CA SER A 689 41.80 -14.56 -46.02
C SER A 689 43.32 -14.53 -45.80
N PRO A 690 43.92 -15.59 -45.23
CA PRO A 690 45.37 -15.66 -45.05
C PRO A 690 46.11 -15.71 -46.39
N ALA A 691 47.21 -14.97 -46.50
CA ALA A 691 48.03 -14.90 -47.70
C ALA A 691 49.18 -15.93 -47.67
N ILE A 692 49.54 -16.45 -48.85
CA ILE A 692 50.75 -17.24 -49.04
C ILE A 692 51.93 -16.26 -49.19
N SER A 693 52.97 -16.40 -48.37
CA SER A 693 54.17 -15.56 -48.41
C SER A 693 55.42 -16.44 -48.39
N GLY A 694 56.29 -16.30 -49.41
CA GLY A 694 57.51 -17.12 -49.53
C GLY A 694 57.26 -18.63 -49.59
N GLY A 695 56.09 -19.07 -50.06
CA GLY A 695 55.65 -20.48 -50.03
C GLY A 695 55.13 -20.96 -48.66
N THR A 696 55.04 -20.07 -47.66
CA THR A 696 54.46 -20.38 -46.34
C THR A 696 53.04 -19.84 -46.23
N LEU A 697 52.14 -20.62 -45.63
CA LEU A 697 50.78 -20.23 -45.25
C LEU A 697 50.57 -20.48 -43.76
N VAL A 698 49.96 -19.52 -43.05
CA VAL A 698 49.60 -19.64 -41.63
C VAL A 698 48.08 -19.53 -41.48
N LEU A 699 47.47 -20.51 -40.83
CA LEU A 699 46.05 -20.53 -40.47
C LEU A 699 45.95 -20.35 -38.95
N ASP A 700 45.50 -19.19 -38.49
CA ASP A 700 45.37 -18.90 -37.05
C ASP A 700 43.95 -19.20 -36.57
N CYS A 701 43.80 -20.30 -35.81
CA CYS A 701 42.49 -20.75 -35.33
C CYS A 701 41.83 -19.80 -34.31
N SER A 702 42.56 -18.79 -33.80
CA SER A 702 42.01 -17.73 -32.93
C SER A 702 41.39 -16.57 -33.72
N ALA A 703 41.73 -16.42 -35.01
CA ALA A 703 41.23 -15.33 -35.86
C ALA A 703 39.87 -15.63 -36.51
N GLY A 704 39.52 -16.91 -36.66
CA GLY A 704 38.29 -17.38 -37.30
C GLY A 704 38.42 -18.85 -37.66
N ASN A 705 37.34 -19.46 -38.16
CA ASN A 705 37.31 -20.86 -38.58
C ASN A 705 36.86 -21.08 -40.04
N GLN A 706 36.57 -20.00 -40.76
CA GLN A 706 36.38 -19.99 -42.20
C GLN A 706 37.63 -19.34 -42.83
N PHE A 707 38.34 -20.05 -43.71
CA PHE A 707 39.59 -19.59 -44.33
C PHE A 707 39.51 -19.68 -45.85
N THR A 708 39.60 -18.55 -46.54
CA THR A 708 39.62 -18.50 -48.02
C THR A 708 40.97 -17.99 -48.52
N VAL A 709 41.72 -18.85 -49.20
CA VAL A 709 43.10 -18.59 -49.64
C VAL A 709 43.20 -18.58 -51.15
N SER A 710 43.71 -17.48 -51.72
CA SER A 710 44.09 -17.42 -53.13
C SER A 710 45.36 -18.25 -53.36
N LEU A 711 45.25 -19.37 -54.08
CA LEU A 711 46.34 -20.31 -54.32
C LEU A 711 47.25 -19.83 -55.46
N ASN A 712 47.93 -18.70 -55.22
CA ASN A 712 48.79 -17.99 -56.19
C ASN A 712 50.25 -18.48 -56.22
N ALA A 713 50.62 -19.40 -55.35
CA ALA A 713 51.95 -19.99 -55.25
C ALA A 713 51.86 -21.43 -54.72
N ASN A 714 52.95 -22.21 -54.88
CA ASN A 714 53.06 -23.51 -54.21
C ASN A 714 53.27 -23.29 -52.70
N ILE A 715 52.52 -24.01 -51.88
CA ILE A 715 52.68 -23.98 -50.42
C ILE A 715 53.69 -25.06 -50.04
N THR A 716 54.91 -24.65 -49.71
CA THR A 716 55.98 -25.53 -49.23
C THR A 716 55.94 -25.74 -47.71
N THR A 717 55.26 -24.84 -46.98
CA THR A 717 55.04 -24.96 -45.53
C THR A 717 53.65 -24.45 -45.17
N LEU A 718 52.82 -25.30 -44.57
CA LEU A 718 51.56 -24.90 -43.94
C LEU A 718 51.72 -24.97 -42.42
N THR A 719 51.30 -23.93 -41.71
CA THR A 719 51.25 -23.91 -40.24
C THR A 719 49.82 -23.65 -39.78
N ILE A 720 49.31 -24.53 -38.93
CA ILE A 720 48.02 -24.33 -38.25
C ILE A 720 48.34 -23.90 -36.82
N ALA A 721 48.07 -22.64 -36.52
CA ALA A 721 48.43 -21.97 -35.27
C ALA A 721 47.22 -21.83 -34.33
N ASN A 722 47.52 -21.69 -33.04
CA ASN A 722 46.57 -21.40 -31.96
C ASN A 722 45.30 -22.28 -31.91
N PRO A 723 45.35 -23.61 -32.15
CA PRO A 723 44.18 -24.47 -32.00
C PRO A 723 43.64 -24.42 -30.55
N PRO A 724 42.32 -24.52 -30.34
CA PRO A 724 41.76 -24.63 -28.99
C PRO A 724 42.36 -25.81 -28.21
N ALA A 725 42.53 -25.61 -26.90
CA ALA A 725 43.15 -26.58 -26.01
C ALA A 725 42.49 -27.98 -26.08
N ALA A 726 43.30 -29.02 -25.85
CA ALA A 726 42.85 -30.42 -25.92
C ALA A 726 41.61 -30.68 -25.06
N GLY A 727 40.67 -31.47 -25.59
CA GLY A 727 39.34 -31.68 -25.03
C GLY A 727 38.26 -30.77 -25.64
N LYS A 728 38.63 -29.62 -26.22
CA LYS A 728 37.72 -28.80 -27.03
C LYS A 728 37.74 -29.26 -28.49
N SER A 729 36.57 -29.35 -29.12
CA SER A 729 36.46 -29.69 -30.55
C SER A 729 36.53 -28.43 -31.39
N TYR A 730 37.34 -28.46 -32.44
CA TYR A 730 37.44 -27.38 -33.42
C TYR A 730 37.33 -27.94 -34.83
N ALA A 731 36.62 -27.21 -35.68
CA ALA A 731 36.46 -27.50 -37.09
C ALA A 731 36.70 -26.19 -37.85
N MET A 732 37.50 -26.27 -38.91
CA MET A 732 37.65 -25.19 -39.89
C MET A 732 37.27 -25.68 -41.28
N ASP A 733 36.73 -24.77 -42.07
CA ASP A 733 36.60 -24.92 -43.51
C ASP A 733 37.69 -24.08 -44.18
N LEU A 734 38.43 -24.71 -45.09
CA LEU A 734 39.61 -24.18 -45.76
C LEU A 734 39.40 -24.28 -47.27
N GLU A 735 39.15 -23.15 -47.89
CA GLU A 735 38.96 -22.99 -49.33
C GLU A 735 40.26 -22.51 -49.98
N PHE A 736 40.67 -23.18 -51.05
CA PHE A 736 41.73 -22.73 -51.95
C PHE A 736 41.15 -22.39 -53.32
N VAL A 737 41.30 -21.12 -53.74
CA VAL A 737 40.87 -20.64 -55.06
C VAL A 737 42.06 -20.67 -56.03
N ALA A 738 41.96 -21.45 -57.09
CA ALA A 738 43.04 -21.67 -58.06
C ALA A 738 43.23 -20.50 -59.04
N ASP A 739 44.48 -20.26 -59.44
CA ASP A 739 44.90 -19.12 -60.27
C ASP A 739 45.09 -19.43 -61.77
N GLY A 740 44.66 -20.61 -62.22
CA GLY A 740 44.88 -21.11 -63.58
C GLY A 740 46.16 -21.93 -63.76
N THR A 741 47.00 -22.04 -62.73
CA THR A 741 48.23 -22.83 -62.74
C THR A 741 48.07 -24.06 -61.83
N ALA A 742 48.69 -25.18 -62.20
CA ALA A 742 48.78 -26.34 -61.31
C ALA A 742 49.70 -26.02 -60.12
N ARG A 743 49.14 -26.00 -58.91
CA ARG A 743 49.86 -25.73 -57.66
C ARG A 743 49.94 -26.97 -56.76
N THR A 744 50.87 -26.97 -55.80
CA THR A 744 51.01 -28.02 -54.79
C THR A 744 50.94 -27.46 -53.37
N ILE A 745 50.50 -28.31 -52.43
CA ILE A 745 50.45 -28.01 -50.99
C ILE A 745 51.18 -29.12 -50.21
N ALA A 746 52.20 -28.72 -49.47
CA ALA A 746 52.88 -29.55 -48.48
C ALA A 746 52.06 -29.60 -47.18
N TRP A 747 51.17 -30.60 -47.09
CA TRP A 747 50.35 -30.80 -45.90
C TRP A 747 51.20 -31.19 -44.67
N PRO A 748 50.94 -30.60 -43.47
CA PRO A 748 51.67 -30.96 -42.25
C PRO A 748 51.44 -32.43 -41.88
N GLY A 749 52.44 -33.07 -41.27
CA GLY A 749 52.34 -34.46 -40.82
C GLY A 749 51.24 -34.73 -39.78
N THR A 750 50.70 -33.68 -39.13
CA THR A 750 49.54 -33.75 -38.23
C THR A 750 48.20 -33.88 -38.98
N VAL A 751 48.15 -33.54 -40.27
CA VAL A 751 46.96 -33.66 -41.13
C VAL A 751 46.86 -35.08 -41.67
N LYS A 752 45.71 -35.73 -41.42
CA LYS A 752 45.41 -37.11 -41.79
C LYS A 752 44.25 -37.17 -42.78
N TRP A 753 44.52 -37.67 -43.98
CA TRP A 753 43.55 -37.86 -45.05
C TRP A 753 42.96 -39.28 -45.06
N PRO A 754 41.71 -39.47 -45.51
CA PRO A 754 41.13 -40.80 -45.75
C PRO A 754 41.99 -41.56 -46.77
N GLY A 755 42.34 -42.81 -46.46
CA GLY A 755 43.24 -43.61 -47.30
C GLY A 755 44.71 -43.17 -47.28
N GLY A 756 45.10 -42.20 -46.46
CA GLY A 756 46.50 -41.79 -46.24
C GLY A 756 47.10 -40.87 -47.31
N THR A 757 46.38 -40.59 -48.40
CA THR A 757 46.85 -39.78 -49.54
C THR A 757 46.08 -38.45 -49.59
N SER A 758 46.79 -37.33 -49.76
CA SER A 758 46.15 -36.02 -49.93
C SER A 758 45.45 -35.93 -51.30
N PRO A 759 44.31 -35.23 -51.40
CA PRO A 759 43.66 -34.95 -52.68
C PRO A 759 44.57 -34.25 -53.68
N SER A 760 44.32 -34.48 -54.98
CA SER A 760 44.81 -33.60 -56.05
C SER A 760 44.16 -32.22 -55.93
N LEU A 761 44.79 -31.20 -56.52
CA LEU A 761 44.28 -29.83 -56.54
C LEU A 761 43.79 -29.44 -57.93
N THR A 762 42.74 -28.63 -57.97
CA THR A 762 42.20 -28.03 -59.18
C THR A 762 43.15 -26.95 -59.71
N ALA A 763 43.39 -26.95 -61.02
CA ALA A 763 44.22 -25.95 -61.71
C ALA A 763 43.40 -24.95 -62.54
N ALA A 764 42.07 -25.12 -62.64
CA ALA A 764 41.22 -24.23 -63.42
C ALA A 764 41.06 -22.87 -62.72
N ASN A 765 41.28 -21.77 -63.46
CA ASN A 765 41.27 -20.42 -62.88
C ASN A 765 39.91 -20.06 -62.26
N GLY A 766 39.93 -19.49 -61.05
CA GLY A 766 38.74 -19.08 -60.32
C GLY A 766 37.89 -20.24 -59.77
N LYS A 767 38.40 -21.48 -59.80
CA LYS A 767 37.73 -22.64 -59.22
C LYS A 767 38.26 -22.97 -57.84
N ALA A 768 37.36 -23.38 -56.95
CA ALA A 768 37.64 -23.60 -55.55
C ALA A 768 37.73 -25.09 -55.20
N ASP A 769 38.69 -25.42 -54.33
CA ASP A 769 38.77 -26.70 -53.61
C ASP A 769 38.56 -26.45 -52.12
N VAL A 770 37.57 -27.11 -51.52
CA VAL A 770 37.15 -26.87 -50.13
C VAL A 770 37.45 -28.10 -49.27
N PHE A 771 38.21 -27.89 -48.19
CA PHE A 771 38.62 -28.91 -47.24
C PHE A 771 38.12 -28.61 -45.84
N VAL A 772 37.61 -29.62 -45.14
CA VAL A 772 37.17 -29.52 -43.75
C VAL A 772 38.23 -30.19 -42.87
N LEU A 773 38.83 -29.44 -41.95
CA LEU A 773 39.83 -29.95 -41.02
C LEU A 773 39.29 -29.91 -39.59
N ARG A 774 39.34 -31.04 -38.87
CA ARG A 774 38.82 -31.16 -37.50
C ARG A 774 39.84 -31.72 -36.51
N THR A 775 39.94 -31.11 -35.33
CA THR A 775 40.75 -31.56 -34.19
C THR A 775 39.93 -31.61 -32.90
N ARG A 776 40.39 -32.41 -31.93
CA ARG A 776 39.91 -32.43 -30.52
C ARG A 776 41.07 -32.46 -29.51
N ASP A 777 42.31 -32.46 -29.99
CA ASP A 777 43.53 -32.81 -29.25
C ASP A 777 44.57 -31.69 -29.31
N GLY A 778 44.12 -30.42 -29.34
CA GLY A 778 45.02 -29.27 -29.40
C GLY A 778 45.77 -29.14 -30.74
N GLY A 779 45.19 -29.66 -31.83
CA GLY A 779 45.83 -29.65 -33.15
C GLY A 779 46.94 -30.69 -33.35
N ALA A 780 47.14 -31.61 -32.40
CA ALA A 780 48.08 -32.72 -32.55
C ALA A 780 47.66 -33.65 -33.70
N THR A 781 46.36 -33.85 -33.91
CA THR A 781 45.79 -34.56 -35.06
C THR A 781 44.69 -33.74 -35.71
N TRP A 782 44.81 -33.53 -37.02
CA TRP A 782 43.77 -32.96 -37.87
C TRP A 782 43.19 -34.02 -38.80
N ARG A 783 41.91 -34.34 -38.65
CA ARG A 783 41.17 -35.19 -39.57
C ARG A 783 40.66 -34.33 -40.70
N ALA A 784 41.23 -34.48 -41.89
CA ALA A 784 40.90 -33.68 -43.06
C ALA A 784 39.96 -34.44 -44.01
N PHE A 785 39.04 -33.72 -44.64
CA PHE A 785 38.09 -34.25 -45.61
C PHE A 785 37.94 -33.27 -46.77
N LYS A 786 37.77 -33.78 -47.98
CA LYS A 786 37.41 -32.96 -49.15
C LYS A 786 35.90 -32.75 -49.16
N ALA A 787 35.44 -31.52 -48.98
CA ALA A 787 34.02 -31.16 -49.01
C ALA A 787 33.58 -30.67 -50.39
N GLY A 788 34.45 -29.95 -51.10
CA GLY A 788 34.23 -29.47 -52.47
C GLY A 788 35.50 -29.62 -53.30
N GLN A 789 35.36 -29.72 -54.62
CA GLN A 789 36.49 -29.70 -55.56
C GLN A 789 36.02 -29.18 -56.91
N ASN A 790 36.78 -28.27 -57.51
CA ASN A 790 36.48 -27.64 -58.80
C ASN A 790 35.08 -26.97 -58.83
N SER A 791 34.63 -26.44 -57.69
CA SER A 791 33.39 -25.65 -57.56
C SER A 791 33.56 -24.27 -58.18
#